data_AF-A0A438Y0C3-F1
#
_entry.id   AF-A0A438Y0C3-F1
#
_cell.length_a   1.000
_cell.length_b   1.000
_cell.length_c   1.000
_cell.angle_alpha   90.00
_cell.angle_beta   90.00
_cell.angle_gamma   90.00
#
_symmetry.space_group_name_H-M   'P 1'
#
loop_
_entity.id
_entity.type
_entity.pdbx_description
1 polymer ?
#
loop_
_entity_poly.entity_id
_entity_poly.type
_entity_poly.pdbx_seq_one_letter_code
_entity_poly.pdbx_strand_id
1 'polypeptide(L)'
;MMSFTRIPLKDFIKKYNPPTPTKETIENFEKEINSLLENAPRQDDEEFQKNEINKFLKNVYGYDCNTYEKVDSAIYVDKEAWVLIEVKALNNKTEFPKNRENPLSKAFCQMVLYFLEEIEKEKNNSLKHAIICNVHEFFLFDCRDLLFLKDDKRIKDFYKYCTKKEGTDPSTKRFYSDLEEYLKKDFEGELRYTHFNLSDDFKELPLIYQVLSHEVLLKQKKTLDANTLNKDFYEELLYILGLEEQNEKGKTLIKPSRTQNSLSATLKEKYKNLDDEEVMALLIAWNNRILFLRLLESLLISFKHFEKPFLTTENFKDFNALNTLFFEVLAKKNSERLPEIKEDKILEKIPYLNSSLFDQTPLELKGYEIKLLNNKPLEIYPKSVLKKDKDYQKEKALPLLEYLFAFLRVYDFTTTPKDIKDNQNNSESRLINPSVLGLVFEKLNGYKEGSFYTPSFITSYMCKESITPIVLDKFNATYQWDCKNLKALREKIDRNFSNEKAKEYLNTLLTLRVCDPAVGSGHFLVSALNEMVLIAYELGLIASLYRYDLRLENDEIIIHTPENKIFNYTIPHSENDPHHHIQKELFELKKDIIENCLFGVDINPNSCEITKLRLWIELLKYSYYIFEKGKNTNALETLPNIDINIKCANSLISRFNLNDDLKKIPNIKQKIQEYKDLVAQYKDPNPLYPLNKADLINKIQDLKNTFSLTLKDPKTKAELEKAIEKHIKKYNFFALDDKSLLDGLDYFIPSLFGTFKLSPKEEEEAFASYGRIRALRKKLDDALSGREYHNAFEWRFEFPEVLDDEGNFLGFDCIIGNPPYIRQEHIKDLKPLLQKQYQDFYNSTADIYTYFFALSYHLLKEKGFSAFITSNKYARAKYGAKLRELLLKKTTLVSYMELNALKVFESATVDTSIIHFIKQTPPKESGFKYYEPIENDKENLKNTPSLLMKQNALSTESFIFANATLLDLRDKIESVGTPLKDWDIQIYRGILTGANEAFIIPTEKRDAILNACKTQEERERTERLIKPILRGKDIKRYSYEWAHLWVINTHNGYTSATKSKIPPIDIEKYPATKAHLDAHYDTIATRSDQGDTPYHLRNCAYLEDFEKEKIVY
;
A
#
# COMPACT_ATOMS: atom_id res chain seq x y z
N MET A 1 -5.80 44.19 -25.85
CA MET A 1 -5.00 44.62 -24.67
C MET A 1 -4.80 43.43 -23.74
N MET A 2 -3.57 43.24 -23.25
CA MET A 2 -3.24 42.20 -22.28
C MET A 2 -4.01 42.41 -20.97
N SER A 3 -4.61 41.34 -20.47
CA SER A 3 -5.31 41.32 -19.18
C SER A 3 -4.45 40.59 -18.15
N PHE A 4 -4.46 41.09 -16.91
CA PHE A 4 -3.76 40.47 -15.79
C PHE A 4 -4.76 40.05 -14.73
N THR A 5 -4.68 38.80 -14.30
CA THR A 5 -5.62 38.22 -13.33
C THR A 5 -4.88 37.87 -12.05
N ARG A 6 -5.19 38.58 -10.96
CA ARG A 6 -4.58 38.35 -9.65
C ARG A 6 -5.19 37.12 -8.99
N ILE A 7 -4.33 36.20 -8.57
CA ILE A 7 -4.67 35.02 -7.78
C ILE A 7 -4.35 35.29 -6.30
N PRO A 8 -5.29 35.10 -5.36
CA PRO A 8 -5.02 35.15 -3.93
C PRO A 8 -3.90 34.18 -3.52
N LEU A 9 -3.06 34.55 -2.55
CA LEU A 9 -1.92 33.73 -2.10
C LEU A 9 -2.36 32.29 -1.77
N LYS A 10 -3.47 32.15 -1.02
CA LYS A 10 -4.04 30.86 -0.66
C LYS A 10 -4.36 29.97 -1.87
N ASP A 11 -4.92 30.54 -2.93
CA ASP A 11 -5.27 29.81 -4.16
C ASP A 11 -4.03 29.52 -5.01
N PHE A 12 -3.06 30.44 -5.02
CA PHE A 12 -1.79 30.26 -5.72
C PHE A 12 -0.96 29.11 -5.11
N ILE A 13 -0.97 29.00 -3.77
CA ILE A 13 -0.28 27.97 -3.00
C ILE A 13 -0.98 26.61 -3.10
N LYS A 14 -2.32 26.60 -3.18
CA LYS A 14 -3.15 25.38 -3.14
C LYS A 14 -2.69 24.30 -4.14
N LYS A 15 -2.19 24.69 -5.32
CA LYS A 15 -1.69 23.75 -6.34
C LYS A 15 -0.40 23.01 -5.95
N TYR A 16 0.32 23.48 -4.93
CA TYR A 16 1.63 22.97 -4.53
C TYR A 16 1.65 22.28 -3.16
N ASN A 17 0.63 22.52 -2.33
CA ASN A 17 0.46 21.92 -0.99
C ASN A 17 1.73 21.98 -0.10
N PRO A 18 2.34 23.17 0.12
CA PRO A 18 3.47 23.30 1.03
C PRO A 18 3.03 23.07 2.49
N PRO A 19 3.91 22.52 3.34
CA PRO A 19 3.62 22.30 4.75
C PRO A 19 3.29 23.61 5.46
N THR A 20 2.42 23.55 6.49
CA THR A 20 2.12 24.72 7.31
C THR A 20 3.34 25.04 8.19
N PRO A 21 3.90 26.25 8.13
CA PRO A 21 5.09 26.59 8.90
C PRO A 21 4.80 26.60 10.41
N THR A 22 5.79 26.17 11.20
CA THR A 22 5.67 26.19 12.67
C THR A 22 5.74 27.63 13.19
N LYS A 23 5.32 27.83 14.43
CA LYS A 23 5.42 29.14 15.09
C LYS A 23 6.87 29.66 15.12
N GLU A 24 7.82 28.79 15.45
CA GLU A 24 9.26 29.14 15.47
C GLU A 24 9.78 29.52 14.09
N THR A 25 9.37 28.81 13.04
CA THR A 25 9.72 29.14 11.65
C THR A 25 9.23 30.54 11.27
N ILE A 26 8.00 30.89 11.67
CA ILE A 26 7.44 32.23 11.39
C ILE A 26 8.14 33.33 12.20
N GLU A 27 8.48 33.08 13.47
CA GLU A 27 9.24 34.03 14.30
C GLU A 27 10.64 34.31 13.72
N ASN A 28 11.30 33.30 13.15
CA ASN A 28 12.59 33.49 12.47
C ASN A 28 12.43 34.18 11.10
N PHE A 29 11.38 33.85 10.36
CA PHE A 29 11.05 34.51 9.09
C PHE A 29 10.78 36.01 9.28
N GLU A 30 10.06 36.37 10.35
CA GLU A 30 9.80 37.76 10.73
C GLU A 30 11.10 38.53 11.02
N LYS A 31 12.07 37.91 11.71
CA LYS A 31 13.39 38.53 11.96
C LYS A 31 14.14 38.84 10.66
N GLU A 32 14.15 37.89 9.72
CA GLU A 32 14.83 38.09 8.43
C GLU A 32 14.12 39.13 7.55
N ILE A 33 12.78 39.22 7.59
CA ILE A 33 12.03 40.31 6.95
C ILE A 33 12.42 41.66 7.55
N ASN A 34 12.44 41.79 8.87
CA ASN A 34 12.81 43.03 9.54
C ASN A 34 14.25 43.45 9.18
N SER A 35 15.19 42.49 9.14
CA SER A 35 16.56 42.72 8.69
C SER A 35 16.64 43.26 7.26
N LEU A 36 15.86 42.68 6.33
CA LEU A 36 15.78 43.14 4.94
C LEU A 36 15.23 44.59 4.87
N LEU A 37 14.13 44.87 5.57
CA LEU A 37 13.47 46.17 5.56
C LEU A 37 14.29 47.28 6.23
N GLU A 38 15.13 46.96 7.22
CA GLU A 38 16.01 47.93 7.90
C GLU A 38 17.29 48.24 7.11
N ASN A 39 17.83 47.25 6.38
CA ASN A 39 19.12 47.38 5.71
C ASN A 39 18.97 47.95 4.30
N ALA A 40 17.97 47.52 3.54
CA ALA A 40 17.78 47.93 2.15
C ALA A 40 17.64 49.46 1.91
N PRO A 41 16.97 50.26 2.77
CA PRO A 41 16.85 51.71 2.57
C PRO A 41 18.11 52.51 2.93
N ARG A 42 19.19 51.87 3.41
CA ARG A 42 20.43 52.56 3.82
C ARG A 42 21.27 53.00 2.60
N GLN A 43 21.07 52.36 1.45
CA GLN A 43 21.64 52.74 0.16
C GLN A 43 20.58 52.56 -0.93
N ASP A 44 20.37 53.60 -1.74
CA ASP A 44 19.26 53.68 -2.71
C ASP A 44 19.63 53.18 -4.12
N ASP A 45 20.75 52.46 -4.27
CA ASP A 45 21.13 51.84 -5.55
C ASP A 45 20.53 50.44 -5.71
N GLU A 46 20.16 50.13 -6.96
CA GLU A 46 19.48 48.88 -7.35
C GLU A 46 20.32 47.63 -7.05
N GLU A 47 21.65 47.74 -7.17
CA GLU A 47 22.58 46.63 -6.94
C GLU A 47 22.66 46.27 -5.44
N PHE A 48 22.65 47.27 -4.56
CA PHE A 48 22.62 47.05 -3.13
C PHE A 48 21.32 46.37 -2.68
N GLN A 49 20.15 46.87 -3.10
CA GLN A 49 18.86 46.28 -2.72
C GLN A 49 18.69 44.85 -3.24
N LYS A 50 19.20 44.57 -4.45
CA LYS A 50 19.26 43.21 -5.01
C LYS A 50 20.07 42.25 -4.14
N ASN A 51 21.25 42.68 -3.67
CA ASN A 51 22.08 41.85 -2.80
C ASN A 51 21.40 41.53 -1.45
N GLU A 52 20.65 42.48 -0.88
CA GLU A 52 19.89 42.24 0.35
C GLU A 52 18.71 41.26 0.13
N ILE A 53 17.99 41.35 -0.99
CA ILE A 53 16.94 40.37 -1.34
C ILE A 53 17.54 38.96 -1.52
N ASN A 54 18.70 38.85 -2.18
CA ASN A 54 19.39 37.57 -2.35
C ASN A 54 19.86 36.98 -1.02
N LYS A 55 20.37 37.81 -0.10
CA LYS A 55 20.73 37.38 1.26
C LYS A 55 19.50 36.89 2.02
N PHE A 56 18.38 37.60 1.94
CA PHE A 56 17.13 37.20 2.56
C PHE A 56 16.66 35.81 2.07
N LEU A 57 16.61 35.61 0.74
CA LEU A 57 16.23 34.32 0.14
C LEU A 57 17.19 33.18 0.53
N LYS A 58 18.49 33.49 0.64
CA LYS A 58 19.51 32.54 1.10
C LYS A 58 19.40 32.22 2.58
N ASN A 59 19.16 33.20 3.45
CA ASN A 59 19.10 32.97 4.90
C ASN A 59 17.84 32.20 5.30
N VAL A 60 16.70 32.51 4.68
CA VAL A 60 15.42 31.88 5.03
C VAL A 60 15.29 30.48 4.39
N TYR A 61 15.68 30.34 3.12
CA TYR A 61 15.46 29.11 2.36
C TYR A 61 16.75 28.42 1.90
N GLY A 62 17.93 29.01 2.04
CA GLY A 62 19.16 28.36 1.57
C GLY A 62 19.33 28.35 0.05
N TYR A 63 18.61 29.21 -0.67
CA TYR A 63 18.73 29.30 -2.13
C TYR A 63 20.13 29.74 -2.58
N ASP A 64 20.60 29.15 -3.69
CA ASP A 64 21.75 29.64 -4.43
C ASP A 64 21.29 30.74 -5.40
N CYS A 65 21.26 31.98 -4.90
CA CYS A 65 20.93 33.16 -5.69
C CYS A 65 22.22 33.76 -6.28
N ASN A 66 22.28 33.92 -7.60
CA ASN A 66 23.44 34.53 -8.27
C ASN A 66 23.00 35.50 -9.39
N THR A 67 23.94 36.33 -9.84
CA THR A 67 23.82 37.27 -10.97
C THR A 67 24.58 36.70 -12.16
N TYR A 68 23.98 36.61 -13.36
CA TYR A 68 24.66 36.11 -14.55
C TYR A 68 24.42 37.03 -15.75
N GLU A 69 25.52 37.50 -16.36
CA GLU A 69 25.77 38.37 -17.54
C GLU A 69 24.67 39.29 -18.13
N LYS A 70 23.37 39.01 -17.99
CA LYS A 70 22.23 39.83 -18.42
C LYS A 70 20.97 39.78 -17.54
N VAL A 71 20.80 38.81 -16.63
CA VAL A 71 19.63 38.71 -15.72
C VAL A 71 19.99 39.36 -14.38
N ASP A 72 19.10 40.19 -13.82
CA ASP A 72 19.30 40.85 -12.53
C ASP A 72 19.68 39.85 -11.44
N SER A 73 18.83 38.86 -11.16
CA SER A 73 19.19 37.69 -10.35
C SER A 73 18.38 36.45 -10.72
N ALA A 74 18.88 35.26 -10.36
CA ALA A 74 18.15 34.01 -10.49
C ALA A 74 18.47 33.04 -9.36
N ILE A 75 17.53 32.13 -9.07
CA ILE A 75 17.75 30.97 -8.19
C ILE A 75 18.21 29.80 -9.07
N TYR A 76 19.36 29.23 -8.74
CA TYR A 76 19.97 28.12 -9.48
C TYR A 76 19.76 26.77 -8.79
N VAL A 77 19.49 25.74 -9.60
CA VAL A 77 19.49 24.33 -9.18
C VAL A 77 20.27 23.55 -10.22
N ASP A 78 21.27 22.78 -9.79
CA ASP A 78 22.20 22.03 -10.67
C ASP A 78 22.83 22.88 -11.79
N LYS A 79 23.15 24.15 -11.50
CA LYS A 79 23.72 25.16 -12.41
C LYS A 79 22.78 25.65 -13.53
N GLU A 80 21.49 25.32 -13.48
CA GLU A 80 20.46 25.89 -14.36
C GLU A 80 19.59 26.90 -13.59
N ALA A 81 19.18 27.99 -14.25
CA ALA A 81 18.26 28.96 -13.65
C ALA A 81 16.85 28.37 -13.56
N TRP A 82 16.27 28.32 -12.36
CA TRP A 82 14.92 27.79 -12.14
C TRP A 82 13.91 28.90 -11.83
N VAL A 83 14.34 30.00 -11.21
CA VAL A 83 13.50 31.16 -10.93
C VAL A 83 14.23 32.42 -11.37
N LEU A 84 13.59 33.24 -12.19
CA LEU A 84 14.11 34.54 -12.61
C LEU A 84 13.63 35.64 -11.66
N ILE A 85 14.50 36.57 -11.29
CA ILE A 85 14.20 37.66 -10.36
C ILE A 85 14.66 38.98 -10.97
N GLU A 86 13.70 39.84 -11.30
CA GLU A 86 13.91 41.24 -11.68
C GLU A 86 13.74 42.12 -10.45
N VAL A 87 14.76 42.93 -10.13
CA VAL A 87 14.75 43.81 -8.95
C VAL A 87 14.73 45.27 -9.39
N LYS A 88 13.94 46.11 -8.72
CA LYS A 88 13.99 47.57 -8.91
C LYS A 88 14.20 48.28 -7.58
N ALA A 89 15.03 49.34 -7.60
CA ALA A 89 15.23 50.19 -6.43
C ALA A 89 13.95 50.95 -6.05
N LEU A 90 13.77 51.24 -4.76
CA LEU A 90 12.61 51.99 -4.23
C LEU A 90 12.42 53.39 -4.84
N ASN A 91 13.50 54.03 -5.27
CA ASN A 91 13.46 55.34 -5.93
C ASN A 91 13.03 55.27 -7.40
N ASN A 92 13.01 54.09 -8.02
CA ASN A 92 12.71 53.88 -9.44
C ASN A 92 11.20 53.66 -9.69
N LYS A 93 10.38 54.61 -9.22
CA LYS A 93 8.90 54.52 -9.22
C LYS A 93 8.27 54.52 -10.62
N THR A 94 9.02 54.91 -11.65
CA THR A 94 8.54 54.96 -13.03
C THR A 94 8.69 53.64 -13.77
N GLU A 95 9.58 52.75 -13.31
CA GLU A 95 9.95 51.51 -13.99
C GLU A 95 9.36 50.25 -13.33
N PHE A 96 8.85 50.37 -12.11
CA PHE A 96 8.13 49.34 -11.35
C PHE A 96 6.60 49.43 -11.56
N PRO A 97 5.81 48.35 -11.35
CA PRO A 97 4.35 48.41 -11.40
C PRO A 97 3.75 49.55 -10.58
N LYS A 98 2.83 50.32 -11.18
CA LYS A 98 2.21 51.51 -10.55
C LYS A 98 1.12 51.16 -9.54
N ASN A 99 0.54 49.97 -9.62
CA ASN A 99 -0.48 49.48 -8.71
C ASN A 99 -0.48 47.95 -8.66
N ARG A 100 -1.18 47.41 -7.65
CA ARG A 100 -1.25 45.96 -7.37
C ARG A 100 -2.11 45.16 -8.35
N GLU A 101 -2.83 45.82 -9.26
CA GLU A 101 -3.78 45.20 -10.19
C GLU A 101 -3.18 45.00 -11.60
N ASN A 102 -2.16 45.77 -11.96
CA ASN A 102 -1.50 45.69 -13.26
C ASN A 102 0.03 45.72 -13.13
N PRO A 103 0.70 44.56 -13.30
CA PRO A 103 2.15 44.48 -13.25
C PRO A 103 2.88 44.96 -14.52
N LEU A 104 2.15 45.37 -15.58
CA LEU A 104 2.78 45.90 -16.79
C LEU A 104 3.62 47.15 -16.47
N SER A 105 4.92 47.02 -16.72
CA SER A 105 5.95 48.00 -16.39
C SER A 105 7.21 47.70 -17.19
N LYS A 106 8.21 48.58 -17.10
CA LYS A 106 9.53 48.31 -17.69
C LYS A 106 10.16 47.05 -17.08
N ALA A 107 10.05 46.87 -15.76
CA ALA A 107 10.50 45.66 -15.06
C ALA A 107 9.84 44.38 -15.59
N PHE A 108 8.53 44.44 -15.92
CA PHE A 108 7.85 43.32 -16.57
C PHE A 108 8.43 43.01 -17.95
N CYS A 109 8.71 44.03 -18.76
CA CYS A 109 9.30 43.85 -20.08
C CYS A 109 10.75 43.31 -19.99
N GLN A 110 11.51 43.66 -18.96
CA GLN A 110 12.84 43.11 -18.66
C GLN A 110 12.76 41.64 -18.28
N MET A 111 11.86 41.27 -17.37
CA MET A 111 11.60 39.87 -16.99
C MET A 111 11.19 39.02 -18.21
N VAL A 112 10.34 39.53 -19.11
CA VAL A 112 9.97 38.83 -20.35
C VAL A 112 11.17 38.63 -21.27
N LEU A 113 12.07 39.62 -21.38
CA LEU A 113 13.30 39.46 -22.15
C LEU A 113 14.17 38.32 -21.58
N TYR A 114 14.34 38.26 -20.25
CA TYR A 114 15.12 37.21 -19.59
C TYR A 114 14.51 35.82 -19.76
N PHE A 115 13.19 35.73 -19.64
CA PHE A 115 12.45 34.51 -19.92
C PHE A 115 12.67 34.01 -21.37
N LEU A 116 12.61 34.93 -22.35
CA LEU A 116 12.86 34.59 -23.75
C LEU A 116 14.34 34.22 -24.00
N GLU A 117 15.30 34.91 -23.38
CA GLU A 117 16.73 34.57 -23.48
C GLU A 117 17.01 33.16 -22.96
N GLU A 118 16.53 32.79 -21.77
CA GLU A 118 16.72 31.46 -21.19
C GLU A 118 16.10 30.35 -22.05
N ILE A 119 14.89 30.54 -22.56
CA ILE A 119 14.18 29.49 -23.33
C ILE A 119 14.70 29.37 -24.76
N GLU A 120 15.02 30.48 -25.44
CA GLU A 120 15.41 30.47 -26.86
C GLU A 120 16.92 30.31 -27.07
N LYS A 121 17.76 30.95 -26.23
CA LYS A 121 19.23 30.94 -26.37
C LYS A 121 19.86 29.82 -25.56
N GLU A 122 19.57 29.76 -24.26
CA GLU A 122 20.15 28.76 -23.36
C GLU A 122 19.41 27.42 -23.40
N LYS A 123 18.24 27.36 -24.07
CA LYS A 123 17.38 26.17 -24.19
C LYS A 123 16.99 25.57 -22.84
N ASN A 124 16.85 26.43 -21.83
CA ASN A 124 16.50 26.06 -20.48
C ASN A 124 14.99 25.77 -20.37
N ASN A 125 14.63 24.48 -20.26
CA ASN A 125 13.26 24.03 -20.03
C ASN A 125 12.92 23.84 -18.54
N SER A 126 13.85 24.19 -17.65
CA SER A 126 13.76 23.96 -16.21
C SER A 126 13.10 25.12 -15.45
N LEU A 127 12.92 26.28 -16.08
CA LEU A 127 12.26 27.46 -15.50
C LEU A 127 10.87 27.16 -14.90
N LYS A 128 10.65 27.61 -13.67
CA LYS A 128 9.45 27.37 -12.87
C LYS A 128 8.61 28.62 -12.66
N HIS A 129 9.25 29.69 -12.18
CA HIS A 129 8.61 30.96 -11.86
C HIS A 129 9.48 32.16 -12.26
N ALA A 130 8.85 33.32 -12.39
CA ALA A 130 9.52 34.61 -12.54
C ALA A 130 8.97 35.61 -11.52
N ILE A 131 9.85 36.45 -10.98
CA ILE A 131 9.58 37.40 -9.91
C ILE A 131 9.94 38.81 -10.38
N ILE A 132 9.06 39.76 -10.14
CA ILE A 132 9.36 41.20 -10.21
C ILE A 132 9.20 41.72 -8.80
N CYS A 133 10.25 42.31 -8.23
CA CYS A 133 10.21 42.74 -6.84
C CYS A 133 11.00 44.02 -6.55
N ASN A 134 10.59 44.67 -5.46
CA ASN A 134 11.44 45.55 -4.68
C ASN A 134 11.46 45.01 -3.24
N VAL A 135 12.07 45.73 -2.31
CA VAL A 135 12.24 45.25 -0.93
C VAL A 135 10.92 45.17 -0.14
N HIS A 136 9.84 45.78 -0.63
CA HIS A 136 8.49 45.69 -0.07
C HIS A 136 7.56 44.79 -0.87
N GLU A 137 7.47 44.96 -2.19
CA GLU A 137 6.43 44.36 -3.04
C GLU A 137 6.98 43.31 -3.99
N PHE A 138 6.28 42.18 -4.09
CA PHE A 138 6.64 41.03 -4.92
C PHE A 138 5.48 40.63 -5.83
N PHE A 139 5.77 40.49 -7.12
CA PHE A 139 4.86 39.94 -8.13
C PHE A 139 5.45 38.64 -8.67
N LEU A 140 4.69 37.54 -8.56
CA LEU A 140 5.14 36.20 -8.92
C LEU A 140 4.29 35.63 -10.07
N PHE A 141 4.97 35.12 -11.10
CA PHE A 141 4.40 34.56 -12.32
C PHE A 141 4.81 33.10 -12.50
N ASP A 142 3.90 32.26 -13.00
CA ASP A 142 4.23 30.90 -13.42
C ASP A 142 4.81 30.93 -14.84
N CYS A 143 6.04 30.41 -15.03
CA CYS A 143 6.70 30.44 -16.33
C CYS A 143 5.94 29.65 -17.41
N ARG A 144 5.09 28.68 -17.03
CA ARG A 144 4.20 28.00 -17.98
C ARG A 144 3.16 28.94 -18.56
N ASP A 145 2.65 29.85 -17.75
CA ASP A 145 1.66 30.84 -18.18
C ASP A 145 2.32 31.93 -19.04
N LEU A 146 3.66 32.03 -19.11
CA LEU A 146 4.39 32.96 -19.99
C LEU A 146 4.70 32.37 -21.39
N LEU A 147 4.52 31.06 -21.59
CA LEU A 147 4.91 30.38 -22.84
C LEU A 147 4.18 30.92 -24.08
N PHE A 148 2.95 31.40 -23.94
CA PHE A 148 2.22 31.95 -25.08
C PHE A 148 2.89 33.23 -25.64
N LEU A 149 3.63 33.98 -24.83
CA LEU A 149 4.36 35.18 -25.27
C LEU A 149 5.49 34.81 -26.22
N LYS A 150 6.12 33.66 -25.97
CA LYS A 150 7.14 33.12 -26.87
C LYS A 150 6.55 32.83 -28.24
N ASP A 151 5.29 32.41 -28.37
CA ASP A 151 4.71 31.98 -29.65
C ASP A 151 4.14 33.11 -30.52
N ASP A 152 3.92 34.29 -29.94
CA ASP A 152 3.45 35.47 -30.67
C ASP A 152 4.48 35.95 -31.70
N LYS A 153 4.01 36.17 -32.93
CA LYS A 153 4.87 36.52 -34.06
C LYS A 153 5.53 37.89 -33.89
N ARG A 154 4.81 38.90 -33.36
CA ARG A 154 5.35 40.25 -33.15
C ARG A 154 6.36 40.27 -32.01
N ILE A 155 6.10 39.55 -30.91
CA ILE A 155 7.05 39.43 -29.79
C ILE A 155 8.33 38.69 -30.24
N LYS A 156 8.21 37.62 -31.04
CA LYS A 156 9.36 36.95 -31.67
C LYS A 156 10.18 37.92 -32.53
N ASP A 157 9.52 38.78 -33.31
CA ASP A 157 10.19 39.74 -34.17
C ASP A 157 10.91 40.81 -33.34
N PHE A 158 10.27 41.37 -32.29
CA PHE A 158 10.93 42.30 -31.35
C PHE A 158 12.16 41.66 -30.69
N TYR A 159 12.04 40.42 -30.23
CA TYR A 159 13.14 39.68 -29.60
C TYR A 159 14.30 39.44 -30.58
N LYS A 160 14.02 39.05 -31.83
CA LYS A 160 15.03 38.90 -32.89
C LYS A 160 15.72 40.21 -33.21
N TYR A 161 14.98 41.32 -33.30
CA TYR A 161 15.55 42.63 -33.59
C TYR A 161 16.54 43.07 -32.50
N CYS A 162 16.22 42.79 -31.24
CA CYS A 162 17.09 43.09 -30.09
C CYS A 162 18.32 42.16 -30.00
N THR A 163 18.15 40.85 -30.22
CA THR A 163 19.21 39.84 -29.95
C THR A 163 20.06 39.49 -31.16
N LYS A 164 19.52 39.55 -32.38
CA LYS A 164 20.23 39.27 -33.64
C LYS A 164 20.71 40.51 -34.38
N LYS A 165 20.37 41.71 -33.88
CA LYS A 165 20.69 43.02 -34.50
C LYS A 165 20.16 43.18 -35.93
N GLU A 166 19.06 42.51 -36.26
CA GLU A 166 18.41 42.60 -37.58
C GLU A 166 17.29 43.64 -37.49
N GLY A 167 17.48 44.89 -37.94
CA GLY A 167 16.45 45.94 -37.82
C GLY A 167 17.02 47.36 -37.83
N THR A 168 16.15 48.37 -37.67
CA THR A 168 16.55 49.80 -37.69
C THR A 168 17.10 50.32 -36.36
N ASP A 169 16.78 49.70 -35.21
CA ASP A 169 17.34 50.02 -33.88
C ASP A 169 17.39 48.74 -33.00
N PRO A 170 18.59 48.18 -32.72
CA PRO A 170 18.75 46.92 -31.99
C PRO A 170 18.87 47.09 -30.45
N SER A 171 18.47 48.23 -29.89
CA SER A 171 18.61 48.49 -28.45
C SER A 171 17.57 47.76 -27.58
N THR A 172 17.97 47.29 -26.40
CA THR A 172 17.06 46.72 -25.38
C THR A 172 15.97 47.72 -24.96
N LYS A 173 16.31 49.02 -24.96
CA LYS A 173 15.37 50.11 -24.70
C LYS A 173 14.23 50.15 -25.72
N ARG A 174 14.52 49.87 -27.00
CA ARG A 174 13.51 49.76 -28.06
C ARG A 174 12.62 48.55 -27.84
N PHE A 175 13.20 47.39 -27.50
CA PHE A 175 12.43 46.18 -27.16
C PHE A 175 11.41 46.42 -26.04
N TYR A 176 11.82 47.05 -24.94
CA TYR A 176 10.91 47.32 -23.82
C TYR A 176 9.77 48.24 -24.23
N SER A 177 10.06 49.31 -24.99
CA SER A 177 9.06 50.29 -25.41
C SER A 177 8.04 49.68 -26.39
N ASP A 178 8.52 48.93 -27.39
CA ASP A 178 7.67 48.27 -28.39
C ASP A 178 6.83 47.14 -27.78
N LEU A 179 7.42 46.35 -26.87
CA LEU A 179 6.70 45.30 -26.15
C LEU A 179 5.62 45.89 -25.24
N GLU A 180 5.94 46.92 -24.44
CA GLU A 180 4.98 47.57 -23.54
C GLU A 180 3.82 48.18 -24.33
N GLU A 181 4.09 48.87 -25.46
CA GLU A 181 3.04 49.45 -26.31
C GLU A 181 2.17 48.37 -26.95
N TYR A 182 2.77 47.28 -27.45
CA TYR A 182 2.05 46.16 -28.05
C TYR A 182 1.15 45.44 -27.04
N LEU A 183 1.68 45.10 -25.87
CA LEU A 183 0.91 44.47 -24.79
C LEU A 183 -0.24 45.35 -24.31
N LYS A 184 -0.04 46.67 -24.30
CA LYS A 184 -1.06 47.64 -23.88
C LYS A 184 -2.17 47.88 -24.90
N LYS A 185 -1.90 47.84 -26.21
CA LYS A 185 -2.88 48.23 -27.23
C LYS A 185 -3.43 47.04 -28.02
N ASP A 186 -2.56 46.22 -28.57
CA ASP A 186 -2.90 45.32 -29.66
C ASP A 186 -2.88 43.83 -29.27
N PHE A 187 -2.20 43.47 -28.18
CA PHE A 187 -2.08 42.07 -27.77
C PHE A 187 -3.37 41.58 -27.09
N GLU A 188 -3.88 40.41 -27.46
CA GLU A 188 -5.02 39.76 -26.80
C GLU A 188 -4.54 38.50 -26.06
N GLY A 189 -4.55 38.56 -24.74
CA GLY A 189 -4.19 37.44 -23.87
C GLY A 189 -4.38 37.76 -22.40
N GLU A 190 -4.36 36.72 -21.58
CA GLU A 190 -4.53 36.80 -20.13
C GLU A 190 -3.32 36.18 -19.43
N LEU A 191 -2.73 36.88 -18.46
CA LEU A 191 -1.65 36.37 -17.62
C LEU A 191 -2.04 36.41 -16.16
N ARG A 192 -1.86 35.27 -15.48
CA ARG A 192 -2.15 35.14 -14.07
C ARG A 192 -0.90 35.37 -13.23
N TYR A 193 -1.09 36.00 -12.07
CA TYR A 193 0.00 36.30 -11.13
C TYR A 193 -0.50 36.32 -9.69
N THR A 194 0.41 36.22 -8.73
CA THR A 194 0.10 36.53 -7.33
C THR A 194 0.98 37.68 -6.83
N HIS A 195 0.54 38.34 -5.76
CA HIS A 195 1.19 39.51 -5.21
C HIS A 195 1.09 39.54 -3.68
N PHE A 196 2.19 39.89 -3.02
CA PHE A 196 2.27 40.15 -1.59
C PHE A 196 3.22 41.32 -1.27
N ASN A 197 3.03 41.91 -0.10
CA ASN A 197 3.85 42.99 0.42
C ASN A 197 4.42 42.59 1.79
N LEU A 198 5.74 42.70 1.96
CA LEU A 198 6.46 42.32 3.18
C LEU A 198 6.27 43.31 4.34
N SER A 199 5.62 44.45 4.11
CA SER A 199 5.35 45.51 5.09
C SER A 199 3.87 45.62 5.48
N ASP A 200 2.98 44.78 4.93
CA ASP A 200 1.56 44.71 5.29
C ASP A 200 1.32 43.76 6.53
N ASP A 201 0.10 43.72 7.10
CA ASP A 201 -0.27 43.05 8.38
C ASP A 201 0.23 41.58 8.51
N PHE A 202 0.78 41.22 9.68
CA PHE A 202 1.46 39.93 9.98
C PHE A 202 0.59 38.67 9.84
N LYS A 203 -0.73 38.81 9.59
CA LYS A 203 -1.67 37.69 9.44
C LYS A 203 -1.44 36.84 8.20
N GLU A 204 -0.77 37.38 7.18
CA GLU A 204 -0.46 36.65 5.94
C GLU A 204 0.97 36.07 5.92
N LEU A 205 1.79 36.28 6.97
CA LEU A 205 3.17 35.76 7.03
C LEU A 205 3.28 34.25 6.74
N PRO A 206 2.39 33.37 7.26
CA PRO A 206 2.45 31.96 6.93
C PRO A 206 2.26 31.68 5.44
N LEU A 207 1.38 32.42 4.78
CA LEU A 207 1.13 32.27 3.34
C LEU A 207 2.28 32.85 2.52
N ILE A 208 2.87 33.98 2.94
CA ILE A 208 4.04 34.56 2.27
C ILE A 208 5.24 33.61 2.38
N TYR A 209 5.46 33.04 3.57
CA TYR A 209 6.51 32.03 3.79
C TYR A 209 6.33 30.83 2.84
N GLN A 210 5.09 30.33 2.75
CA GLN A 210 4.76 29.22 1.86
C GLN A 210 4.92 29.56 0.38
N VAL A 211 4.58 30.78 -0.07
CA VAL A 211 4.77 31.19 -1.48
C VAL A 211 6.24 31.22 -1.88
N LEU A 212 7.13 31.59 -0.96
CA LEU A 212 8.57 31.67 -1.20
C LEU A 212 9.31 30.36 -0.94
N SER A 213 8.61 29.27 -0.60
CA SER A 213 9.21 27.98 -0.26
C SER A 213 9.65 27.18 -1.51
N HIS A 214 10.44 26.10 -1.33
CA HIS A 214 10.92 25.26 -2.44
C HIS A 214 9.77 24.56 -3.16
N GLU A 215 8.75 24.17 -2.42
CA GLU A 215 7.52 23.54 -2.90
C GLU A 215 6.78 24.41 -3.89
N VAL A 216 6.76 25.72 -3.65
CA VAL A 216 6.11 26.68 -4.54
C VAL A 216 7.09 27.18 -5.58
N LEU A 217 8.18 27.87 -5.20
CA LEU A 217 9.09 28.53 -6.15
C LEU A 217 9.79 27.56 -7.10
N LEU A 218 10.30 26.43 -6.59
CA LEU A 218 11.01 25.43 -7.40
C LEU A 218 10.09 24.32 -7.91
N LYS A 219 8.81 24.32 -7.52
CA LYS A 219 7.86 23.22 -7.75
C LYS A 219 8.40 21.86 -7.27
N GLN A 220 9.23 21.88 -6.24
CA GLN A 220 9.85 20.69 -5.64
C GLN A 220 8.91 20.12 -4.58
N LYS A 221 8.26 18.99 -4.86
CA LYS A 221 7.42 18.35 -3.85
C LYS A 221 8.30 17.80 -2.73
N LYS A 222 8.33 18.47 -1.58
CA LYS A 222 9.01 17.94 -0.38
C LYS A 222 8.33 16.68 0.19
N THR A 223 7.11 16.43 -0.25
CA THR A 223 6.38 15.18 0.01
C THR A 223 5.88 14.61 -1.32
N LEU A 224 6.78 13.97 -2.07
CA LEU A 224 6.40 12.61 -2.44
C LEU A 224 6.39 11.85 -1.10
N ASP A 225 5.28 11.19 -0.79
CA ASP A 225 5.34 10.14 0.22
C ASP A 225 6.58 9.31 -0.14
N ALA A 226 7.57 9.20 0.75
CA ALA A 226 8.79 8.44 0.47
C ALA A 226 8.45 7.00 0.08
N ASN A 227 7.22 6.58 0.39
CA ASN A 227 6.60 5.33 0.01
C ASN A 227 5.85 5.41 -1.32
N THR A 228 6.03 6.42 -2.17
CA THR A 228 5.39 6.46 -3.51
C THR A 228 6.19 5.59 -4.47
N LEU A 229 5.49 4.77 -5.25
CA LEU A 229 6.13 3.90 -6.23
C LEU A 229 7.02 4.68 -7.20
N ASN A 230 8.31 4.34 -7.23
CA ASN A 230 9.21 4.80 -8.28
C ASN A 230 8.83 4.13 -9.60
N LYS A 231 8.13 4.87 -10.46
CA LYS A 231 7.57 4.34 -11.71
C LYS A 231 8.65 3.88 -12.69
N ASP A 232 9.78 4.59 -12.76
CA ASP A 232 10.89 4.23 -13.65
C ASP A 232 11.53 2.91 -13.20
N PHE A 233 11.77 2.74 -11.90
CA PHE A 233 12.25 1.48 -11.32
C PHE A 233 11.27 0.33 -11.61
N TYR A 234 9.98 0.57 -11.36
CA TYR A 234 8.94 -0.44 -11.49
C TYR A 234 8.77 -0.92 -12.95
N GLU A 235 8.66 0.01 -13.91
CA GLU A 235 8.51 -0.33 -15.33
C GLU A 235 9.74 -1.09 -15.87
N GLU A 236 10.95 -0.70 -15.47
CA GLU A 236 12.17 -1.38 -15.87
C GLU A 236 12.32 -2.76 -15.22
N LEU A 237 11.94 -2.91 -13.95
CA LEU A 237 11.92 -4.22 -13.28
C LEU A 237 10.96 -5.19 -13.96
N LEU A 238 9.74 -4.74 -14.30
CA LEU A 238 8.79 -5.56 -15.08
C LEU A 238 9.39 -6.02 -16.41
N TYR A 239 10.07 -5.12 -17.11
CA TYR A 239 10.73 -5.43 -18.38
C TYR A 239 11.79 -6.53 -18.22
N ILE A 240 12.66 -6.45 -17.20
CA ILE A 240 13.70 -7.46 -16.93
C ILE A 240 13.08 -8.82 -16.55
N LEU A 241 12.01 -8.79 -15.75
CA LEU A 241 11.26 -10.00 -15.38
C LEU A 241 10.53 -10.63 -16.58
N GLY A 242 10.28 -9.87 -17.65
CA GLY A 242 9.50 -10.32 -18.80
C GLY A 242 8.00 -10.23 -18.56
N LEU A 243 7.59 -9.15 -17.89
CA LEU A 243 6.23 -8.83 -17.48
C LEU A 243 5.81 -7.46 -18.02
N GLU A 244 4.51 -7.22 -18.16
CA GLU A 244 3.96 -5.92 -18.53
C GLU A 244 2.61 -5.65 -17.87
N GLU A 245 2.32 -4.38 -17.59
CA GLU A 245 0.98 -3.94 -17.17
C GLU A 245 0.04 -3.91 -18.38
N GLN A 246 -1.06 -4.66 -18.31
CA GLN A 246 -2.16 -4.59 -19.26
C GLN A 246 -3.43 -4.10 -18.56
N ASN A 247 -4.07 -3.08 -19.13
CA ASN A 247 -5.35 -2.59 -18.64
C ASN A 247 -6.49 -3.36 -19.31
N GLU A 248 -7.11 -4.28 -18.56
CA GLU A 248 -8.31 -5.00 -18.99
C GLU A 248 -9.51 -4.57 -18.14
N LYS A 249 -10.56 -4.05 -18.78
CA LYS A 249 -11.84 -3.73 -18.12
C LYS A 249 -11.71 -2.80 -16.89
N GLY A 250 -10.77 -1.85 -16.93
CA GLY A 250 -10.51 -0.92 -15.82
C GLY A 250 -9.73 -1.51 -14.64
N LYS A 251 -9.19 -2.73 -14.78
CA LYS A 251 -8.22 -3.34 -13.85
C LYS A 251 -6.85 -3.43 -14.53
N THR A 252 -5.82 -2.96 -13.85
CA THR A 252 -4.43 -3.16 -14.29
C THR A 252 -3.97 -4.53 -13.82
N LEU A 253 -3.62 -5.41 -14.77
CA LEU A 253 -3.15 -6.76 -14.51
C LEU A 253 -1.71 -6.89 -15.01
N ILE A 254 -0.90 -7.65 -14.28
CA ILE A 254 0.45 -8.02 -14.72
C ILE A 254 0.34 -9.31 -15.52
N LYS A 255 0.85 -9.30 -16.75
CA LYS A 255 0.91 -10.47 -17.61
C LYS A 255 2.32 -10.68 -18.16
N PRO A 256 2.67 -11.93 -18.53
CA PRO A 256 3.91 -12.19 -19.26
C PRO A 256 3.99 -11.34 -20.53
N SER A 257 5.12 -10.65 -20.72
CA SER A 257 5.40 -9.90 -21.93
C SER A 257 5.98 -10.82 -23.02
N ARG A 258 6.17 -10.27 -24.23
CA ARG A 258 6.86 -10.97 -25.33
C ARG A 258 8.37 -10.72 -25.36
N THR A 259 8.91 -10.08 -24.32
CA THR A 259 10.33 -9.70 -24.23
C THR A 259 11.22 -10.93 -24.25
N GLN A 260 12.01 -11.09 -25.31
CA GLN A 260 12.96 -12.19 -25.47
C GLN A 260 14.12 -12.04 -24.48
N ASN A 261 14.71 -13.16 -24.05
CA ASN A 261 15.83 -13.23 -23.11
C ASN A 261 15.56 -12.58 -21.72
N SER A 262 14.31 -12.25 -21.41
CA SER A 262 13.87 -11.86 -20.07
C SER A 262 13.86 -13.05 -19.11
N LEU A 263 13.73 -12.81 -17.79
CA LEU A 263 13.72 -13.90 -16.81
C LEU A 263 12.58 -14.90 -17.07
N SER A 264 11.37 -14.42 -17.35
CA SER A 264 10.22 -15.24 -17.73
C SER A 264 10.45 -16.03 -19.02
N ALA A 265 11.01 -15.40 -20.05
CA ALA A 265 11.30 -16.07 -21.32
C ALA A 265 12.33 -17.19 -21.15
N THR A 266 13.40 -16.94 -20.40
CA THR A 266 14.44 -17.93 -20.11
C THR A 266 13.91 -19.09 -19.26
N LEU A 267 13.04 -18.80 -18.28
CA LEU A 267 12.36 -19.81 -17.46
C LEU A 267 11.48 -20.72 -18.32
N LYS A 268 10.63 -20.15 -19.19
CA LYS A 268 9.77 -20.92 -20.11
C LYS A 268 10.54 -21.68 -21.18
N GLU A 269 11.68 -21.16 -21.65
CA GLU A 269 12.57 -21.87 -22.57
C GLU A 269 13.14 -23.14 -21.89
N LYS A 270 13.51 -23.03 -20.61
CA LYS A 270 14.11 -24.12 -19.85
C LYS A 270 13.08 -25.17 -19.40
N TYR A 271 11.92 -24.73 -18.90
CA TYR A 271 10.89 -25.58 -18.31
C TYR A 271 9.57 -25.44 -19.07
N LYS A 272 9.33 -26.35 -20.02
CA LYS A 272 8.18 -26.29 -20.95
C LYS A 272 6.83 -26.69 -20.35
N ASN A 273 6.82 -27.24 -19.13
CA ASN A 273 5.63 -27.83 -18.50
C ASN A 273 5.02 -26.94 -17.41
N LEU A 274 5.52 -25.71 -17.22
CA LEU A 274 4.98 -24.78 -16.24
C LEU A 274 3.83 -23.98 -16.85
N ASP A 275 2.75 -23.82 -16.08
CA ASP A 275 1.70 -22.86 -16.44
C ASP A 275 2.10 -21.41 -16.08
N ASP A 276 1.27 -20.43 -16.48
CA ASP A 276 1.55 -19.02 -16.24
C ASP A 276 1.53 -18.65 -14.75
N GLU A 277 0.77 -19.35 -13.90
CA GLU A 277 0.71 -19.09 -12.47
C GLU A 277 1.96 -19.63 -11.75
N GLU A 278 2.40 -20.84 -12.11
CA GLU A 278 3.65 -21.43 -11.61
C GLU A 278 4.87 -20.61 -12.05
N VAL A 279 4.89 -20.11 -13.29
CA VAL A 279 5.92 -19.18 -13.77
C VAL A 279 5.94 -17.91 -12.92
N MET A 280 4.78 -17.29 -12.69
CA MET A 280 4.70 -16.08 -11.86
C MET A 280 5.16 -16.34 -10.43
N ALA A 281 4.80 -17.48 -9.83
CA ALA A 281 5.22 -17.84 -8.48
C ALA A 281 6.75 -17.94 -8.35
N LEU A 282 7.43 -18.58 -9.31
CA LEU A 282 8.89 -18.66 -9.35
C LEU A 282 9.54 -17.29 -9.57
N LEU A 283 9.02 -16.49 -10.52
CA LEU A 283 9.53 -15.14 -10.78
C LEU A 283 9.44 -14.26 -9.53
N ILE A 284 8.32 -14.30 -8.81
CA ILE A 284 8.14 -13.54 -7.57
C ILE A 284 9.12 -14.05 -6.50
N ALA A 285 9.18 -15.36 -6.25
CA ALA A 285 10.07 -15.92 -5.22
C ALA A 285 11.55 -15.55 -5.47
N TRP A 286 12.02 -15.69 -6.71
CA TRP A 286 13.40 -15.33 -7.06
C TRP A 286 13.65 -13.83 -7.03
N ASN A 287 12.71 -13.02 -7.54
CA ASN A 287 12.81 -11.57 -7.47
C ASN A 287 12.86 -11.06 -6.02
N ASN A 288 12.05 -11.64 -5.13
CA ASN A 288 12.05 -11.32 -3.70
C ASN A 288 13.43 -11.59 -3.07
N ARG A 289 14.05 -12.74 -3.36
CA ARG A 289 15.41 -13.07 -2.87
C ARG A 289 16.47 -12.12 -3.41
N ILE A 290 16.39 -11.73 -4.68
CA ILE A 290 17.37 -10.82 -5.32
C ILE A 290 17.23 -9.39 -4.79
N LEU A 291 16.01 -8.89 -4.62
CA LEU A 291 15.78 -7.57 -4.04
C LEU A 291 16.20 -7.53 -2.56
N PHE A 292 15.93 -8.61 -1.81
CA PHE A 292 16.44 -8.75 -0.46
C PHE A 292 17.97 -8.74 -0.42
N LEU A 293 18.64 -9.44 -1.34
CA LEU A 293 20.10 -9.41 -1.46
C LEU A 293 20.64 -7.99 -1.67
N ARG A 294 19.97 -7.18 -2.50
CA ARG A 294 20.39 -5.78 -2.73
C ARG A 294 20.22 -4.92 -1.48
N LEU A 295 19.16 -5.12 -0.70
CA LEU A 295 19.00 -4.47 0.60
C LEU A 295 20.09 -4.92 1.59
N LEU A 296 20.35 -6.22 1.68
CA LEU A 296 21.40 -6.79 2.52
C LEU A 296 22.76 -6.20 2.16
N GLU A 297 23.09 -6.12 0.87
CA GLU A 297 24.33 -5.50 0.40
C GLU A 297 24.46 -4.04 0.84
N SER A 298 23.40 -3.25 0.67
CA SER A 298 23.39 -1.84 1.09
C SER A 298 23.59 -1.70 2.60
N LEU A 299 22.94 -2.56 3.40
CA LEU A 299 23.15 -2.59 4.84
C LEU A 299 24.59 -2.97 5.21
N LEU A 300 25.14 -4.03 4.61
CA LEU A 300 26.49 -4.48 4.93
C LEU A 300 27.56 -3.46 4.54
N ILE A 301 27.34 -2.69 3.46
CA ILE A 301 28.17 -1.54 3.11
C ILE A 301 28.05 -0.44 4.17
N SER A 302 26.82 -0.13 4.62
CA SER A 302 26.58 0.88 5.65
C SER A 302 27.31 0.55 6.98
N PHE A 303 27.39 -0.74 7.33
CA PHE A 303 28.11 -1.20 8.51
C PHE A 303 29.64 -1.19 8.34
N LYS A 304 30.13 -0.92 7.12
CA LYS A 304 31.53 -1.09 6.68
C LYS A 304 32.01 -2.55 6.70
N HIS A 305 31.08 -3.50 6.61
CA HIS A 305 31.37 -4.94 6.46
C HIS A 305 31.93 -5.26 5.06
N PHE A 306 31.40 -4.57 4.06
CA PHE A 306 31.92 -4.55 2.70
C PHE A 306 32.32 -3.13 2.32
N GLU A 307 33.49 -2.99 1.69
CA GLU A 307 33.93 -1.70 1.11
C GLU A 307 33.33 -1.46 -0.28
N LYS A 308 33.00 -2.54 -0.99
CA LYS A 308 32.49 -2.52 -2.36
C LYS A 308 31.26 -3.43 -2.47
N PRO A 309 30.35 -3.14 -3.41
CA PRO A 309 29.25 -4.05 -3.76
C PRO A 309 29.77 -5.46 -4.10
N PHE A 310 29.09 -6.49 -3.60
CA PHE A 310 29.36 -7.89 -3.88
C PHE A 310 28.43 -8.49 -4.96
N LEU A 311 27.26 -7.92 -5.22
CA LEU A 311 26.32 -8.34 -6.27
C LEU A 311 26.79 -7.87 -7.65
N THR A 312 27.85 -8.49 -8.14
CA THR A 312 28.46 -8.22 -9.44
C THR A 312 28.70 -9.52 -10.18
N THR A 313 28.81 -9.46 -11.51
CA THR A 313 29.16 -10.62 -12.34
C THR A 313 30.62 -11.05 -12.19
N GLU A 314 31.47 -10.23 -11.57
CA GLU A 314 32.82 -10.63 -11.16
C GLU A 314 32.76 -11.71 -10.07
N ASN A 315 31.84 -11.57 -9.12
CA ASN A 315 31.65 -12.51 -8.01
C ASN A 315 30.64 -13.62 -8.36
N PHE A 316 29.56 -13.30 -9.08
CA PHE A 316 28.48 -14.23 -9.44
C PHE A 316 28.28 -14.27 -10.96
N LYS A 317 29.04 -15.13 -11.64
CA LYS A 317 29.09 -15.18 -13.11
C LYS A 317 27.80 -15.63 -13.79
N ASP A 318 27.02 -16.47 -13.13
CA ASP A 318 25.81 -17.08 -13.68
C ASP A 318 24.75 -17.37 -12.60
N PHE A 319 23.58 -17.83 -13.05
CA PHE A 319 22.48 -18.18 -12.14
C PHE A 319 22.77 -19.39 -11.26
N ASN A 320 23.76 -20.23 -11.60
CA ASN A 320 24.19 -21.32 -10.74
C ASN A 320 24.97 -20.79 -9.54
N ALA A 321 25.86 -19.82 -9.73
CA ALA A 321 26.52 -19.11 -8.63
C ALA A 321 25.49 -18.40 -7.72
N LEU A 322 24.46 -17.79 -8.30
CA LEU A 322 23.36 -17.17 -7.54
C LEU A 322 22.55 -18.22 -6.74
N ASN A 323 22.30 -19.39 -7.32
CA ASN A 323 21.64 -20.50 -6.62
C ASN A 323 22.47 -21.01 -5.43
N THR A 324 23.79 -21.13 -5.60
CA THR A 324 24.72 -21.45 -4.50
C THR A 324 24.64 -20.41 -3.39
N LEU A 325 24.60 -19.11 -3.74
CA LEU A 325 24.43 -18.05 -2.75
C LEU A 325 23.13 -18.22 -1.94
N PHE A 326 22.02 -18.56 -2.60
CA PHE A 326 20.73 -18.78 -1.92
C PHE A 326 20.79 -19.96 -0.95
N PHE A 327 21.15 -21.14 -1.42
CA PHE A 327 20.91 -22.39 -0.67
C PHE A 327 22.12 -22.95 0.07
N GLU A 328 23.33 -22.56 -0.33
CA GLU A 328 24.56 -23.06 0.26
C GLU A 328 25.25 -22.03 1.17
N VAL A 329 24.88 -20.75 1.07
CA VAL A 329 25.45 -19.66 1.87
C VAL A 329 24.40 -19.04 2.80
N LEU A 330 23.33 -18.46 2.25
CA LEU A 330 22.33 -17.73 3.05
C LEU A 330 21.43 -18.67 3.86
N ALA A 331 21.15 -19.86 3.35
CA ALA A 331 20.32 -20.87 4.02
C ALA A 331 21.09 -21.82 4.97
N LYS A 332 22.43 -21.73 5.05
CA LYS A 332 23.26 -22.63 5.89
C LYS A 332 24.16 -21.88 6.86
N LYS A 333 24.24 -22.39 8.09
CA LYS A 333 25.15 -21.87 9.12
C LYS A 333 26.59 -22.01 8.65
N ASN A 334 27.47 -21.09 9.04
CA ASN A 334 28.88 -21.13 8.62
C ASN A 334 29.55 -22.47 8.95
N SER A 335 29.23 -23.08 10.10
CA SER A 335 29.73 -24.43 10.46
C SER A 335 29.37 -25.52 9.44
N GLU A 336 28.20 -25.43 8.83
CA GLU A 336 27.61 -26.40 7.90
C GLU A 336 28.02 -26.16 6.44
N ARG A 337 28.63 -25.00 6.13
CA ARG A 337 29.09 -24.66 4.79
C ARG A 337 30.24 -25.55 4.34
N LEU A 338 30.27 -25.86 3.05
CA LEU A 338 31.34 -26.60 2.40
C LEU A 338 32.69 -25.85 2.51
N PRO A 339 33.85 -26.54 2.55
CA PRO A 339 35.16 -25.91 2.66
C PRO A 339 35.42 -24.85 1.58
N GLU A 340 35.01 -25.10 0.34
CA GLU A 340 35.23 -24.20 -0.80
C GLU A 340 34.53 -22.84 -0.60
N ILE A 341 33.40 -22.82 0.11
CA ILE A 341 32.65 -21.60 0.44
C ILE A 341 33.35 -20.81 1.55
N LYS A 342 33.99 -21.52 2.50
CA LYS A 342 34.73 -20.89 3.62
C LYS A 342 36.05 -20.27 3.17
N GLU A 343 36.64 -20.77 2.09
CA GLU A 343 37.87 -20.23 1.51
C GLU A 343 37.61 -19.06 0.53
N ASP A 344 36.36 -18.87 0.09
CA ASP A 344 35.97 -17.77 -0.78
C ASP A 344 35.87 -16.44 -0.01
N LYS A 345 36.67 -15.46 -0.44
CA LYS A 345 36.81 -14.15 0.22
C LYS A 345 35.53 -13.32 0.28
N ILE A 346 34.57 -13.59 -0.60
CA ILE A 346 33.28 -12.90 -0.67
C ILE A 346 32.23 -13.73 0.08
N LEU A 347 32.09 -15.02 -0.23
CA LEU A 347 31.03 -15.87 0.34
C LEU A 347 31.20 -16.11 1.85
N GLU A 348 32.44 -16.19 2.36
CA GLU A 348 32.71 -16.32 3.79
C GLU A 348 32.13 -15.14 4.58
N LYS A 349 32.21 -13.93 4.01
CA LYS A 349 31.75 -12.68 4.65
C LYS A 349 30.23 -12.51 4.61
N ILE A 350 29.51 -13.25 3.77
CA ILE A 350 28.05 -13.15 3.67
C ILE A 350 27.42 -13.91 4.84
N PRO A 351 26.58 -13.24 5.67
CA PRO A 351 26.01 -13.84 6.86
C PRO A 351 25.03 -14.96 6.52
N TYR A 352 24.83 -15.88 7.47
CA TYR A 352 23.72 -16.81 7.44
C TYR A 352 22.45 -16.08 7.85
N LEU A 353 21.35 -16.32 7.15
CA LEU A 353 20.04 -15.76 7.46
C LEU A 353 19.10 -16.93 7.69
N ASN A 354 18.80 -17.24 8.96
CA ASN A 354 17.88 -18.29 9.41
C ASN A 354 16.41 -17.99 9.02
N SER A 355 16.17 -17.71 7.74
CA SER A 355 14.93 -17.19 7.18
C SER A 355 14.36 -18.17 6.17
N SER A 356 13.06 -18.40 6.24
CA SER A 356 12.36 -19.22 5.25
C SER A 356 12.34 -18.60 3.84
N LEU A 357 12.79 -17.35 3.68
CA LEU A 357 12.99 -16.73 2.37
C LEU A 357 13.93 -17.54 1.47
N PHE A 358 14.93 -18.18 2.07
CA PHE A 358 15.94 -18.99 1.36
C PHE A 358 15.70 -20.49 1.50
N ASP A 359 14.56 -20.91 2.07
CA ASP A 359 14.09 -22.29 1.96
C ASP A 359 13.61 -22.55 0.52
N GLN A 360 13.81 -23.77 0.03
CA GLN A 360 13.32 -24.15 -1.30
C GLN A 360 11.79 -24.20 -1.34
N THR A 361 11.21 -23.54 -2.33
CA THR A 361 9.76 -23.59 -2.57
C THR A 361 9.34 -24.98 -3.07
N PRO A 362 8.03 -25.35 -2.99
CA PRO A 362 7.54 -26.62 -3.52
C PRO A 362 7.87 -26.84 -5.00
N LEU A 363 7.95 -25.78 -5.82
CA LEU A 363 8.35 -25.87 -7.22
C LEU A 363 9.85 -26.12 -7.37
N GLU A 364 10.69 -25.46 -6.57
CA GLU A 364 12.14 -25.70 -6.59
C GLU A 364 12.49 -27.12 -6.12
N LEU A 365 11.77 -27.65 -5.14
CA LEU A 365 11.89 -29.05 -4.69
C LEU A 365 11.49 -30.06 -5.77
N LYS A 366 10.60 -29.68 -6.70
CA LYS A 366 10.27 -30.48 -7.89
C LYS A 366 11.34 -30.39 -9.01
N GLY A 367 12.40 -29.60 -8.80
CA GLY A 367 13.51 -29.44 -9.74
C GLY A 367 13.41 -28.19 -10.63
N TYR A 368 12.46 -27.29 -10.40
CA TYR A 368 12.36 -26.01 -11.11
C TYR A 368 13.29 -24.95 -10.47
N GLU A 369 14.60 -25.13 -10.63
CA GLU A 369 15.63 -24.31 -9.97
C GLU A 369 16.15 -23.17 -10.86
N ILE A 370 16.57 -22.06 -10.25
CA ILE A 370 17.15 -20.90 -10.98
C ILE A 370 18.50 -21.23 -11.62
N LYS A 371 19.26 -22.19 -11.07
CA LYS A 371 20.63 -22.53 -11.51
C LYS A 371 20.77 -22.91 -12.98
N LEU A 372 19.69 -23.36 -13.61
CA LEU A 372 19.70 -23.85 -14.98
C LEU A 372 19.29 -22.80 -16.02
N LEU A 373 19.02 -21.57 -15.60
CA LEU A 373 18.67 -20.47 -16.50
C LEU A 373 19.89 -20.01 -17.31
N ASN A 374 19.66 -19.64 -18.57
CA ASN A 374 20.70 -19.09 -19.44
C ASN A 374 20.91 -17.59 -19.18
N ASN A 375 22.11 -17.09 -19.48
CA ASN A 375 22.46 -15.68 -19.31
C ASN A 375 22.53 -14.95 -20.67
N LYS A 376 21.57 -15.21 -21.57
CA LYS A 376 21.55 -14.59 -22.91
C LYS A 376 21.41 -13.05 -22.77
N PRO A 377 22.02 -12.25 -23.66
CA PRO A 377 21.90 -10.80 -23.60
C PRO A 377 20.44 -10.31 -23.75
N LEU A 378 20.02 -9.44 -22.84
CA LEU A 378 18.76 -8.71 -22.89
C LEU A 378 19.05 -7.26 -23.30
N GLU A 379 18.28 -6.72 -24.26
CA GLU A 379 18.41 -5.32 -24.66
C GLU A 379 18.06 -4.38 -23.50
N ILE A 380 18.85 -3.32 -23.32
CA ILE A 380 18.62 -2.35 -22.25
C ILE A 380 17.31 -1.59 -22.52
N TYR A 381 16.44 -1.57 -21.52
CA TYR A 381 15.13 -0.93 -21.59
C TYR A 381 15.25 0.51 -22.15
N PRO A 382 14.40 0.94 -23.10
CA PRO A 382 14.57 2.23 -23.77
C PRO A 382 14.64 3.44 -22.84
N LYS A 383 13.90 3.41 -21.72
CA LYS A 383 13.89 4.46 -20.70
C LYS A 383 14.77 4.15 -19.48
N SER A 384 15.61 3.12 -19.56
CA SER A 384 16.47 2.67 -18.47
C SER A 384 17.30 3.82 -17.90
N VAL A 385 17.45 3.83 -16.58
CA VAL A 385 18.35 4.78 -15.91
C VAL A 385 19.81 4.51 -16.29
N LEU A 386 20.17 3.28 -16.69
CA LEU A 386 21.50 2.93 -17.17
C LEU A 386 21.91 3.75 -18.41
N LYS A 387 20.97 4.17 -19.26
CA LYS A 387 21.30 5.00 -20.43
C LYS A 387 21.76 6.41 -20.06
N LYS A 388 21.50 6.85 -18.83
CA LYS A 388 21.98 8.12 -18.26
C LYS A 388 23.30 7.93 -17.49
N ASP A 389 23.68 6.69 -17.23
CA ASP A 389 24.92 6.35 -16.54
C ASP A 389 26.10 6.34 -17.53
N LYS A 390 27.23 6.93 -17.13
CA LYS A 390 28.40 7.10 -17.99
C LYS A 390 28.99 5.75 -18.44
N ASP A 391 28.87 4.72 -17.61
CA ASP A 391 29.47 3.41 -17.85
C ASP A 391 28.63 2.57 -18.82
N TYR A 392 27.32 2.83 -18.90
CA TYR A 392 26.36 2.02 -19.67
C TYR A 392 25.74 2.74 -20.87
N GLN A 393 26.04 4.03 -21.06
CA GLN A 393 25.44 4.88 -22.11
C GLN A 393 25.58 4.32 -23.54
N LYS A 394 26.66 3.58 -23.83
CA LYS A 394 26.97 3.04 -25.15
C LYS A 394 26.51 1.58 -25.35
N GLU A 395 26.12 0.91 -24.27
CA GLU A 395 25.72 -0.49 -24.31
C GLU A 395 24.30 -0.63 -24.88
N LYS A 396 24.12 -1.60 -25.78
CA LYS A 396 22.80 -1.89 -26.37
C LYS A 396 22.07 -3.02 -25.64
N ALA A 397 22.83 -4.01 -25.18
CA ALA A 397 22.33 -5.18 -24.48
C ALA A 397 23.40 -5.67 -23.51
N LEU A 398 22.98 -6.26 -22.39
CA LEU A 398 23.85 -6.86 -21.39
C LEU A 398 23.39 -8.30 -21.13
N PRO A 399 24.28 -9.24 -20.75
CA PRO A 399 23.86 -10.53 -20.20
C PRO A 399 22.78 -10.33 -19.13
N LEU A 400 21.69 -11.10 -19.16
CA LEU A 400 20.52 -10.91 -18.29
C LEU A 400 20.86 -10.67 -16.80
N LEU A 401 21.74 -11.49 -16.23
CA LEU A 401 22.17 -11.36 -14.83
C LEU A 401 23.01 -10.10 -14.60
N GLU A 402 23.86 -9.73 -15.56
CA GLU A 402 24.63 -8.48 -15.49
C GLU A 402 23.71 -7.26 -15.56
N TYR A 403 22.71 -7.30 -16.44
CA TYR A 403 21.72 -6.24 -16.54
C TYR A 403 20.95 -6.10 -15.22
N LEU A 404 20.49 -7.20 -14.63
CA LEU A 404 19.77 -7.17 -13.36
C LEU A 404 20.61 -6.55 -12.23
N PHE A 405 21.88 -6.93 -12.09
CA PHE A 405 22.76 -6.34 -11.08
C PHE A 405 23.10 -4.86 -11.36
N ALA A 406 23.39 -4.50 -12.61
CA ALA A 406 23.66 -3.11 -12.99
C ALA A 406 22.44 -2.22 -12.73
N PHE A 407 21.24 -2.68 -13.12
CA PHE A 407 19.97 -2.03 -12.86
C PHE A 407 19.78 -1.76 -11.36
N LEU A 408 19.86 -2.80 -10.52
CA LEU A 408 19.65 -2.67 -9.07
C LEU A 408 20.68 -1.76 -8.38
N ARG A 409 21.90 -1.66 -8.92
CA ARG A 409 22.98 -0.85 -8.34
C ARG A 409 22.82 0.65 -8.60
N VAL A 410 22.17 1.03 -9.70
CA VAL A 410 21.97 2.45 -10.05
C VAL A 410 20.88 3.11 -9.19
N TYR A 411 20.03 2.31 -8.55
CA TYR A 411 19.10 2.76 -7.53
C TYR A 411 19.72 2.66 -6.13
N ASP A 412 19.36 3.62 -5.29
CA ASP A 412 19.83 3.72 -3.92
C ASP A 412 18.85 3.00 -2.99
N PHE A 413 19.26 1.84 -2.48
CA PHE A 413 18.46 1.02 -1.59
C PHE A 413 18.79 1.43 -0.15
N THR A 414 18.00 2.35 0.40
CA THR A 414 18.25 2.90 1.73
C THR A 414 17.79 1.93 2.81
N THR A 415 18.69 1.55 3.71
CA THR A 415 18.39 0.65 4.84
C THR A 415 18.70 1.28 6.20
N THR A 416 19.38 2.43 6.25
CA THR A 416 19.69 3.09 7.53
C THR A 416 18.98 4.44 7.69
N PRO A 417 18.73 4.89 8.93
CA PRO A 417 18.16 6.21 9.19
C PRO A 417 18.95 7.37 8.56
N LYS A 418 20.25 7.22 8.33
CA LYS A 418 21.10 8.22 7.66
C LYS A 418 20.67 8.47 6.22
N ASP A 419 20.44 7.38 5.51
CA ASP A 419 20.17 7.37 4.08
C ASP A 419 18.76 7.93 3.78
N ILE A 420 17.90 7.99 4.80
CA ILE A 420 16.52 8.47 4.72
C ILE A 420 16.42 10.00 4.88
N LYS A 421 17.35 10.67 5.58
CA LYS A 421 17.21 12.08 5.98
C LYS A 421 18.29 13.02 5.42
N ASP A 422 19.50 12.52 5.16
CA ASP A 422 20.53 13.32 4.53
C ASP A 422 20.24 13.42 3.02
N ASN A 423 19.59 14.50 2.61
CA ASN A 423 19.42 14.99 1.23
C ASN A 423 20.77 15.22 0.50
N GLN A 424 21.74 14.29 0.60
CA GLN A 424 23.04 14.35 -0.06
C GLN A 424 23.00 13.80 -1.49
N ASN A 425 21.89 13.19 -1.91
CA ASN A 425 21.66 12.82 -3.31
C ASN A 425 20.67 13.79 -3.96
N ASN A 426 21.16 14.58 -4.92
CA ASN A 426 20.37 15.51 -5.76
C ASN A 426 19.32 14.81 -6.66
N SER A 427 19.01 13.54 -6.44
CA SER A 427 17.95 12.83 -7.16
C SER A 427 17.13 11.96 -6.21
N GLU A 428 16.14 12.55 -5.55
CA GLU A 428 15.04 11.84 -4.86
C GLU A 428 14.41 10.75 -5.77
N SER A 429 14.55 10.87 -7.10
CA SER A 429 14.07 9.91 -8.11
C SER A 429 14.79 8.56 -8.15
N ARG A 430 15.81 8.30 -7.33
CA ARG A 430 16.57 7.02 -7.33
C ARG A 430 16.46 6.23 -6.02
N LEU A 431 15.78 6.76 -5.00
CA LEU A 431 15.65 6.15 -3.68
C LEU A 431 14.60 5.02 -3.70
N ILE A 432 14.96 3.86 -3.15
CA ILE A 432 14.11 2.69 -3.00
C ILE A 432 14.14 2.25 -1.53
N ASN A 433 13.11 2.62 -0.78
CA ASN A 433 12.96 2.21 0.62
C ASN A 433 12.15 0.89 0.73
N PRO A 434 12.12 0.24 1.91
CA PRO A 434 11.37 -1.00 2.12
C PRO A 434 9.87 -0.91 1.81
N SER A 435 9.26 0.26 2.04
CA SER A 435 7.84 0.50 1.76
C SER A 435 7.54 0.61 0.26
N VAL A 436 8.44 1.23 -0.53
CA VAL A 436 8.37 1.26 -2.01
C VAL A 436 8.49 -0.16 -2.57
N LEU A 437 9.35 -1.01 -1.99
CA LEU A 437 9.43 -2.41 -2.39
C LEU A 437 8.13 -3.16 -2.08
N GLY A 438 7.51 -2.91 -0.92
CA GLY A 438 6.18 -3.43 -0.59
C GLY A 438 5.17 -3.12 -1.70
N LEU A 439 5.12 -1.87 -2.18
CA LEU A 439 4.27 -1.46 -3.30
C LEU A 439 4.61 -2.14 -4.63
N VAL A 440 5.90 -2.28 -4.95
CA VAL A 440 6.35 -2.99 -6.15
C VAL A 440 5.83 -4.43 -6.12
N PHE A 441 5.97 -5.11 -4.98
CA PHE A 441 5.52 -6.49 -4.83
C PHE A 441 3.99 -6.63 -4.88
N GLU A 442 3.27 -5.71 -4.25
CA GLU A 442 1.80 -5.66 -4.32
C GLU A 442 1.32 -5.51 -5.76
N LYS A 443 1.93 -4.61 -6.52
CA LYS A 443 1.60 -4.44 -7.93
C LYS A 443 1.97 -5.66 -8.76
N LEU A 444 3.12 -6.29 -8.50
CA LEU A 444 3.55 -7.53 -9.18
C LEU A 444 2.55 -8.68 -8.97
N ASN A 445 1.95 -8.77 -7.79
CA ASN A 445 0.88 -9.74 -7.52
C ASN A 445 -0.39 -9.48 -8.34
N GLY A 446 -0.50 -8.29 -8.94
CA GLY A 446 -1.68 -7.84 -9.67
C GLY A 446 -2.84 -7.58 -8.72
N TYR A 447 -3.63 -6.54 -8.98
CA TYR A 447 -4.87 -6.25 -8.27
C TYR A 447 -5.99 -7.30 -8.55
N LYS A 448 -5.64 -8.59 -8.67
CA LYS A 448 -6.54 -9.69 -9.04
C LYS A 448 -7.71 -9.82 -8.06
N GLU A 449 -7.57 -9.38 -6.80
CA GLU A 449 -8.54 -9.70 -5.72
C GLU A 449 -9.12 -8.49 -4.96
N GLY A 450 -8.90 -7.26 -5.41
CA GLY A 450 -9.42 -6.08 -4.69
C GLY A 450 -8.62 -5.73 -3.41
N SER A 451 -7.35 -6.17 -3.36
CA SER A 451 -6.32 -5.69 -2.44
C SER A 451 -5.87 -4.30 -2.87
N PHE A 452 -5.94 -3.32 -1.97
CA PHE A 452 -5.45 -1.96 -2.22
C PHE A 452 -4.42 -1.58 -1.17
N TYR A 453 -3.31 -1.00 -1.62
CA TYR A 453 -2.30 -0.44 -0.73
C TYR A 453 -2.94 0.58 0.21
N THR A 454 -2.72 0.39 1.50
CA THR A 454 -3.13 1.37 2.51
C THR A 454 -1.95 2.29 2.76
N PRO A 455 -2.08 3.62 2.52
CA PRO A 455 -0.99 4.57 2.74
C PRO A 455 -0.47 4.59 4.18
N SER A 456 0.82 4.91 4.35
CA SER A 456 1.50 4.87 5.67
C SER A 456 0.86 5.81 6.69
N PHE A 457 0.37 6.98 6.28
CA PHE A 457 -0.33 7.90 7.18
C PHE A 457 -1.65 7.31 7.72
N ILE A 458 -2.30 6.41 6.97
CA ILE A 458 -3.50 5.67 7.42
C ILE A 458 -3.10 4.56 8.38
N THR A 459 -2.13 3.72 8.02
CA THR A 459 -1.71 2.59 8.84
C THR A 459 -1.14 3.06 10.16
N SER A 460 -0.25 4.06 10.15
CA SER A 460 0.32 4.68 11.35
C SER A 460 -0.76 5.27 12.26
N TYR A 461 -1.73 6.01 11.70
CA TYR A 461 -2.86 6.55 12.47
C TYR A 461 -3.69 5.45 13.13
N MET A 462 -4.08 4.42 12.37
CA MET A 462 -4.91 3.32 12.89
C MET A 462 -4.16 2.49 13.94
N CYS A 463 -2.87 2.19 13.73
CA CYS A 463 -2.03 1.47 14.69
C CYS A 463 -1.89 2.26 16.00
N LYS A 464 -1.60 3.56 15.92
CA LYS A 464 -1.52 4.43 17.10
C LYS A 464 -2.81 4.45 17.93
N GLU A 465 -3.93 4.73 17.27
CA GLU A 465 -5.24 4.86 17.93
C GLU A 465 -5.78 3.52 18.46
N SER A 466 -5.25 2.38 18.00
CA SER A 466 -5.65 1.04 18.46
C SER A 466 -4.70 0.45 19.51
N ILE A 467 -3.38 0.61 19.35
CA ILE A 467 -2.37 0.00 20.22
C ILE A 467 -2.23 0.76 21.54
N THR A 468 -2.32 2.09 21.52
CA THR A 468 -2.20 2.89 22.75
C THR A 468 -3.27 2.50 23.80
N PRO A 469 -4.58 2.42 23.45
CA PRO A 469 -5.61 2.00 24.40
C PRO A 469 -5.42 0.57 24.93
N ILE A 470 -5.08 -0.40 24.08
CA ILE A 470 -4.91 -1.80 24.54
C ILE A 470 -3.72 -1.95 25.47
N VAL A 471 -2.64 -1.18 25.29
CA VAL A 471 -1.50 -1.16 26.22
C VAL A 471 -1.96 -0.64 27.58
N LEU A 472 -2.70 0.47 27.61
CA LEU A 472 -3.22 1.04 28.86
C LEU A 472 -4.13 0.05 29.58
N ASP A 473 -5.09 -0.55 28.86
CA ASP A 473 -6.02 -1.52 29.42
C ASP A 473 -5.30 -2.74 29.98
N LYS A 474 -4.30 -3.24 29.25
CA LYS A 474 -3.50 -4.39 29.66
C LYS A 474 -2.72 -4.10 30.95
N PHE A 475 -2.01 -2.98 31.03
CA PHE A 475 -1.26 -2.62 32.23
C PHE A 475 -2.19 -2.32 33.42
N ASN A 476 -3.29 -1.60 33.19
CA ASN A 476 -4.28 -1.31 34.21
C ASN A 476 -4.90 -2.60 34.78
N ALA A 477 -5.22 -3.57 33.92
CA ALA A 477 -5.74 -4.86 34.35
C ALA A 477 -4.71 -5.70 35.13
N THR A 478 -3.48 -5.82 34.61
CA THR A 478 -2.42 -6.64 35.21
C THR A 478 -1.97 -6.09 36.57
N TYR A 479 -1.80 -4.78 36.68
CA TYR A 479 -1.22 -4.13 37.86
C TYR A 479 -2.26 -3.44 38.76
N GLN A 480 -3.55 -3.53 38.42
CA GLN A 480 -4.64 -2.86 39.13
C GLN A 480 -4.41 -1.34 39.24
N TRP A 481 -4.03 -0.74 38.12
CA TRP A 481 -3.82 0.71 37.98
C TRP A 481 -5.01 1.40 37.31
N ASP A 482 -5.01 2.74 37.34
CA ASP A 482 -6.01 3.59 36.68
C ASP A 482 -5.31 4.70 35.86
N CYS A 483 -4.42 4.28 34.97
CA CYS A 483 -3.67 5.19 34.11
C CYS A 483 -4.53 5.58 32.91
N LYS A 484 -4.71 6.90 32.70
CA LYS A 484 -5.53 7.45 31.60
C LYS A 484 -4.76 7.69 30.30
N ASN A 485 -3.43 7.68 30.35
CA ASN A 485 -2.54 7.92 29.22
C ASN A 485 -1.15 7.32 29.49
N LEU A 486 -0.33 7.23 28.44
CA LEU A 486 1.02 6.64 28.52
C LEU A 486 1.95 7.40 29.48
N LYS A 487 1.80 8.72 29.62
CA LYS A 487 2.56 9.52 30.58
C LYS A 487 2.28 9.08 32.04
N ALA A 488 1.01 8.92 32.40
CA ALA A 488 0.63 8.44 33.73
C ALA A 488 1.13 7.00 33.98
N LEU A 489 1.12 6.17 32.93
CA LEU A 489 1.66 4.81 32.99
C LEU A 489 3.19 4.83 33.20
N ARG A 490 3.92 5.66 32.46
CA ARG A 490 5.36 5.88 32.63
C ARG A 490 5.71 6.31 34.06
N GLU A 491 4.97 7.27 34.61
CA GLU A 491 5.17 7.73 36.00
C GLU A 491 4.97 6.60 37.03
N LYS A 492 4.10 5.61 36.77
CA LYS A 492 3.91 4.44 37.63
C LYS A 492 5.06 3.44 37.51
N ILE A 493 5.53 3.19 36.30
CA ILE A 493 6.68 2.34 36.01
C ILE A 493 7.93 2.89 36.69
N ASP A 494 8.18 4.19 36.58
CA ASP A 494 9.36 4.85 37.16
C ASP A 494 9.43 4.78 38.69
N ARG A 495 8.29 4.79 39.37
CA ARG A 495 8.24 4.70 40.84
C ARG A 495 8.69 3.35 41.39
N ASN A 496 8.69 2.31 40.57
CA ASN A 496 9.07 0.95 40.95
C ASN A 496 10.09 0.36 39.97
N PHE A 497 11.03 1.19 39.50
CA PHE A 497 11.97 0.79 38.47
C PHE A 497 13.15 0.02 39.05
N SER A 498 13.29 -1.23 38.62
CA SER A 498 14.48 -2.07 38.77
C SER A 498 14.69 -2.84 37.47
N ASN A 499 15.88 -3.40 37.24
CA ASN A 499 16.13 -4.22 36.04
C ASN A 499 15.15 -5.41 35.93
N GLU A 500 14.73 -5.98 37.07
CA GLU A 500 13.76 -7.06 37.12
C GLU A 500 12.35 -6.56 36.77
N LYS A 501 11.95 -5.41 37.33
CA LYS A 501 10.65 -4.81 37.04
C LYS A 501 10.51 -4.30 35.62
N ALA A 502 11.56 -3.71 35.05
CA ALA A 502 11.59 -3.29 33.65
C ALA A 502 11.34 -4.48 32.71
N LYS A 503 11.98 -5.63 32.96
CA LYS A 503 11.73 -6.88 32.23
C LYS A 503 10.30 -7.37 32.41
N GLU A 504 9.74 -7.32 33.62
CA GLU A 504 8.35 -7.68 33.89
C GLU A 504 7.35 -6.80 33.11
N TYR A 505 7.57 -5.49 33.09
CA TYR A 505 6.76 -4.54 32.34
C TYR A 505 6.88 -4.76 30.82
N LEU A 506 8.10 -4.98 30.32
CA LEU A 506 8.32 -5.31 28.92
C LEU A 506 7.62 -6.62 28.54
N ASN A 507 7.75 -7.68 29.37
CA ASN A 507 7.06 -8.94 29.16
C ASN A 507 5.54 -8.74 29.13
N THR A 508 4.99 -7.84 29.95
CA THR A 508 3.56 -7.50 29.92
C THR A 508 3.16 -6.92 28.56
N LEU A 509 3.95 -6.00 28.00
CA LEU A 509 3.75 -5.47 26.64
C LEU A 509 3.82 -6.58 25.59
N LEU A 510 4.80 -7.48 25.70
CA LEU A 510 5.02 -8.61 24.78
C LEU A 510 3.94 -9.71 24.88
N THR A 511 2.98 -9.61 25.82
CA THR A 511 1.81 -10.50 25.89
C THR A 511 0.61 -10.02 25.07
N LEU A 512 0.70 -8.85 24.44
CA LEU A 512 -0.35 -8.36 23.53
C LEU A 512 -0.39 -9.21 22.26
N ARG A 513 -1.58 -9.38 21.69
CA ARG A 513 -1.82 -10.13 20.45
C ARG A 513 -2.59 -9.24 19.48
N VAL A 514 -1.93 -8.81 18.41
CA VAL A 514 -2.45 -7.96 17.33
C VAL A 514 -2.51 -8.79 16.06
N CYS A 515 -3.68 -8.86 15.43
CA CYS A 515 -3.86 -9.66 14.21
C CYS A 515 -4.47 -8.88 13.06
N ASP A 516 -3.92 -9.08 11.87
CA ASP A 516 -4.55 -8.72 10.59
C ASP A 516 -5.06 -9.98 9.87
N PRO A 517 -6.39 -10.18 9.79
CA PRO A 517 -6.99 -11.36 9.16
C PRO A 517 -7.01 -11.32 7.63
N ALA A 518 -6.56 -10.23 7.01
CA ALA A 518 -6.39 -10.05 5.57
C ALA A 518 -5.13 -9.23 5.30
N VAL A 519 -3.99 -9.78 5.73
CA VAL A 519 -2.75 -9.02 5.97
C VAL A 519 -2.14 -8.36 4.72
N GLY A 520 -2.45 -8.86 3.53
CA GLY A 520 -1.93 -8.30 2.29
C GLY A 520 -0.40 -8.27 2.30
N SER A 521 0.18 -7.09 2.09
CA SER A 521 1.64 -6.88 2.12
C SER A 521 2.24 -6.71 3.52
N GLY A 522 1.42 -6.73 4.56
CA GLY A 522 1.90 -6.61 5.94
C GLY A 522 2.13 -5.19 6.41
N HIS A 523 1.62 -4.16 5.71
CA HIS A 523 1.82 -2.77 6.12
C HIS A 523 1.34 -2.50 7.55
N PHE A 524 0.13 -2.94 7.91
CA PHE A 524 -0.39 -2.79 9.26
C PHE A 524 0.49 -3.48 10.32
N LEU A 525 1.09 -4.63 10.01
CA LEU A 525 1.96 -5.32 10.96
C LEU A 525 3.28 -4.56 11.17
N VAL A 526 3.86 -3.97 10.12
CA VAL A 526 5.06 -3.13 10.23
C VAL A 526 4.77 -1.84 11.00
N SER A 527 3.65 -1.16 10.69
CA SER A 527 3.26 0.04 11.44
C SER A 527 2.93 -0.30 12.91
N ALA A 528 2.33 -1.46 13.17
CA ALA A 528 2.10 -1.96 14.53
C ALA A 528 3.41 -2.26 15.28
N LEU A 529 4.38 -2.89 14.62
CA LEU A 529 5.72 -3.12 15.16
C LEU A 529 6.37 -1.79 15.59
N ASN A 530 6.36 -0.81 14.70
CA ASN A 530 7.01 0.48 14.96
C ASN A 530 6.32 1.28 16.05
N GLU A 531 4.98 1.26 16.11
CA GLU A 531 4.21 1.87 17.19
C GLU A 531 4.47 1.18 18.54
N MET A 532 4.57 -0.16 18.58
CA MET A 532 4.89 -0.88 19.82
C MET A 532 6.31 -0.58 20.34
N VAL A 533 7.29 -0.42 19.44
CA VAL A 533 8.64 0.03 19.82
C VAL A 533 8.61 1.47 20.35
N LEU A 534 7.86 2.37 19.70
CA LEU A 534 7.67 3.73 20.18
C LEU A 534 7.05 3.77 21.58
N ILE A 535 6.03 2.95 21.84
CA ILE A 535 5.42 2.83 23.16
C ILE A 535 6.42 2.28 24.19
N ALA A 536 7.22 1.26 23.84
CA ALA A 536 8.26 0.76 24.74
C ALA A 536 9.28 1.85 25.09
N TYR A 537 9.64 2.70 24.13
CA TYR A 537 10.48 3.88 24.35
C TYR A 537 9.80 4.93 25.24
N GLU A 538 8.54 5.31 24.98
CA GLU A 538 7.80 6.28 25.80
C GLU A 538 7.58 5.80 27.24
N LEU A 539 7.45 4.49 27.44
CA LEU A 539 7.41 3.85 28.75
C LEU A 539 8.80 3.63 29.35
N GLY A 540 9.87 4.04 28.65
CA GLY A 540 11.29 3.91 28.97
C GLY A 540 11.69 2.50 29.39
N LEU A 541 11.22 1.52 28.62
CA LEU A 541 11.55 0.10 28.73
C LEU A 541 12.73 -0.30 27.84
N ILE A 542 13.31 0.66 27.10
CA ILE A 542 14.54 0.49 26.30
C ILE A 542 15.68 1.19 27.02
N ALA A 543 16.48 0.43 27.78
CA ALA A 543 17.44 0.98 28.73
C ALA A 543 18.61 1.70 28.04
N SER A 544 19.04 1.21 26.88
CA SER A 544 20.16 1.76 26.11
C SER A 544 19.89 3.15 25.52
N LEU A 545 18.62 3.55 25.36
CA LEU A 545 18.22 4.82 24.73
C LEU A 545 18.10 6.01 25.71
N TYR A 546 18.54 5.90 26.96
CA TYR A 546 18.39 6.94 27.99
C TYR A 546 18.95 8.35 27.64
N ARG A 547 19.82 8.47 26.62
CA ARG A 547 20.37 9.75 26.11
C ARG A 547 19.98 10.05 24.67
N TYR A 548 19.16 9.22 24.05
CA TYR A 548 18.82 9.29 22.64
C TYR A 548 17.33 9.56 22.48
N ASP A 549 16.99 10.26 21.40
CA ASP A 549 15.60 10.59 21.08
C ASP A 549 15.13 9.67 19.94
N LEU A 550 14.09 8.86 20.21
CA LEU A 550 13.51 7.95 19.23
C LEU A 550 12.24 8.59 18.67
N ARG A 551 12.20 8.78 17.35
CA ARG A 551 11.05 9.37 16.63
C ARG A 551 10.54 8.41 15.58
N LEU A 552 9.23 8.41 15.38
CA LEU A 552 8.56 7.74 14.28
C LEU A 552 8.28 8.79 13.18
N GLU A 553 9.05 8.74 12.09
CA GLU A 553 8.92 9.66 10.96
C GLU A 553 8.64 8.85 9.69
N ASN A 554 7.55 9.14 8.97
CA ASN A 554 7.12 8.40 7.77
C ASN A 554 6.99 6.86 7.96
N ASP A 555 6.50 6.44 9.13
CA ASP A 555 6.39 5.03 9.55
C ASP A 555 7.74 4.31 9.74
N GLU A 556 8.83 5.08 9.90
CA GLU A 556 10.19 4.60 10.11
C GLU A 556 10.74 5.10 11.46
N ILE A 557 11.46 4.22 12.17
CA ILE A 557 12.10 4.57 13.44
C ILE A 557 13.43 5.27 13.17
N ILE A 558 13.57 6.50 13.67
CA ILE A 558 14.79 7.30 13.59
C ILE A 558 15.27 7.61 14.99
N ILE A 559 16.56 7.36 15.24
CA ILE A 559 17.21 7.64 16.52
C ILE A 559 18.14 8.84 16.35
N HIS A 560 17.95 9.84 17.20
CA HIS A 560 18.75 11.04 17.25
C HIS A 560 19.69 11.02 18.46
N THR A 561 20.96 11.39 18.24
CA THR A 561 21.94 11.63 19.30
C THR A 561 21.60 12.94 20.04
N PRO A 562 22.19 13.21 21.22
CA PRO A 562 22.03 14.49 21.92
C PRO A 562 22.32 15.72 21.06
N GLU A 563 23.22 15.60 20.08
CA GLU A 563 23.57 16.65 19.11
C GLU A 563 22.60 16.72 17.92
N ASN A 564 21.45 16.03 18.00
CA ASN A 564 20.42 15.91 16.97
C ASN A 564 20.91 15.24 15.67
N LYS A 565 22.06 14.56 15.69
CA LYS A 565 22.57 13.77 14.56
C LYS A 565 21.87 12.42 14.51
N ILE A 566 21.81 11.84 13.32
CA ILE A 566 21.21 10.52 13.14
C ILE A 566 22.18 9.43 13.63
N PHE A 567 21.65 8.51 14.42
CA PHE A 567 22.38 7.33 14.89
C PHE A 567 22.75 6.43 13.71
N ASN A 568 24.04 6.11 13.60
CA ASN A 568 24.58 5.24 12.57
C ASN A 568 25.35 4.10 13.21
N TYR A 569 24.89 2.88 12.97
CA TYR A 569 25.54 1.67 13.45
C TYR A 569 26.64 1.22 12.48
N THR A 570 27.78 0.82 13.03
CA THR A 570 28.91 0.25 12.29
C THR A 570 29.45 -0.96 13.03
N ILE A 571 30.41 -1.69 12.44
CA ILE A 571 31.08 -2.80 13.13
C ILE A 571 31.62 -2.33 14.51
N PRO A 572 31.16 -2.94 15.62
CA PRO A 572 31.59 -2.57 16.95
C PRO A 572 32.98 -3.17 17.25
N HIS A 573 33.83 -2.35 17.89
CA HIS A 573 35.16 -2.78 18.34
C HIS A 573 35.15 -3.53 19.68
N SER A 574 34.09 -3.38 20.46
CA SER A 574 33.92 -4.00 21.78
C SER A 574 32.45 -4.36 22.01
N GLU A 575 32.21 -5.42 22.78
CA GLU A 575 30.87 -5.82 23.23
C GLU A 575 30.22 -4.73 24.10
N ASN A 576 31.02 -3.90 24.77
CA ASN A 576 30.56 -2.81 25.64
C ASN A 576 30.31 -1.48 24.89
N ASP A 577 30.32 -1.49 23.56
CA ASP A 577 30.05 -0.30 22.76
C ASP A 577 28.57 0.14 22.96
N PRO A 578 28.30 1.39 23.38
CA PRO A 578 26.93 1.88 23.55
C PRO A 578 26.08 1.77 22.28
N HIS A 579 26.66 1.98 21.10
CA HIS A 579 25.94 1.83 19.83
C HIS A 579 25.58 0.36 19.57
N HIS A 580 26.46 -0.58 19.96
CA HIS A 580 26.16 -2.00 19.90
C HIS A 580 25.02 -2.41 20.83
N HIS A 581 25.00 -1.87 22.06
CA HIS A 581 23.91 -2.13 22.99
C HIS A 581 22.56 -1.63 22.48
N ILE A 582 22.52 -0.42 21.91
CA ILE A 582 21.30 0.13 21.29
C ILE A 582 20.81 -0.76 20.15
N GLN A 583 21.71 -1.11 19.23
CA GLN A 583 21.39 -1.96 18.09
C GLN A 583 20.85 -3.32 18.54
N LYS A 584 21.54 -3.97 19.50
CA LYS A 584 21.15 -5.26 20.04
C LYS A 584 19.80 -5.22 20.76
N GLU A 585 19.57 -4.25 21.66
CA GLU A 585 18.31 -4.15 22.40
C GLU A 585 17.12 -3.87 21.48
N LEU A 586 17.30 -3.05 20.44
CA LEU A 586 16.25 -2.79 19.45
C LEU A 586 15.97 -3.99 18.56
N PHE A 587 17.00 -4.75 18.17
CA PHE A 587 16.82 -6.00 17.44
C PHE A 587 16.02 -7.01 18.24
N GLU A 588 16.43 -7.28 19.48
CA GLU A 588 15.74 -8.24 20.36
C GLU A 588 14.30 -7.79 20.64
N LEU A 589 14.07 -6.49 20.93
CA LEU A 589 12.72 -5.96 21.11
C LEU A 589 11.84 -6.15 19.86
N LYS A 590 12.35 -5.81 18.67
CA LYS A 590 11.61 -5.98 17.42
C LYS A 590 11.35 -7.45 17.14
N LYS A 591 12.34 -8.32 17.33
CA LYS A 591 12.21 -9.77 17.21
C LYS A 591 11.11 -10.28 18.14
N ASP A 592 11.15 -9.94 19.43
CA ASP A 592 10.16 -10.35 20.42
C ASP A 592 8.74 -9.87 20.07
N ILE A 593 8.59 -8.65 19.55
CA ILE A 593 7.28 -8.14 19.10
C ILE A 593 6.79 -8.94 17.89
N ILE A 594 7.63 -9.16 16.87
CA ILE A 594 7.25 -9.93 15.67
C ILE A 594 6.86 -11.36 16.04
N GLU A 595 7.64 -12.00 16.91
CA GLU A 595 7.44 -13.40 17.31
C GLU A 595 6.25 -13.60 18.24
N ASN A 596 5.97 -12.67 19.15
CA ASN A 596 4.96 -12.87 20.18
C ASN A 596 3.68 -12.08 19.95
N CYS A 597 3.74 -10.93 19.27
CA CYS A 597 2.63 -9.97 19.26
C CYS A 597 1.91 -9.87 17.92
N LEU A 598 2.58 -10.11 16.80
CA LEU A 598 2.05 -9.80 15.46
C LEU A 598 1.64 -11.08 14.72
N PHE A 599 0.39 -11.13 14.26
CA PHE A 599 -0.20 -12.28 13.57
C PHE A 599 -0.88 -11.84 12.27
N GLY A 600 -0.73 -12.61 11.20
CA GLY A 600 -1.28 -12.27 9.89
C GLY A 600 -1.84 -13.49 9.18
N VAL A 601 -2.96 -13.31 8.48
CA VAL A 601 -3.55 -14.33 7.60
C VAL A 601 -3.90 -13.69 6.26
N ASP A 602 -3.55 -14.34 5.16
CA ASP A 602 -4.00 -13.96 3.82
C ASP A 602 -4.35 -15.18 2.99
N ILE A 603 -5.28 -15.06 2.06
CA ILE A 603 -5.65 -16.17 1.16
C ILE A 603 -4.61 -16.34 0.03
N ASN A 604 -3.91 -15.25 -0.32
CA ASN A 604 -2.91 -15.25 -1.36
C ASN A 604 -1.53 -15.60 -0.77
N PRO A 605 -0.90 -16.70 -1.21
CA PRO A 605 0.43 -17.09 -0.72
C PRO A 605 1.49 -16.01 -0.97
N ASN A 606 1.37 -15.25 -2.06
CA ASN A 606 2.35 -14.21 -2.38
C ASN A 606 2.25 -13.03 -1.42
N SER A 607 1.03 -12.67 -0.97
CA SER A 607 0.82 -11.66 0.06
C SER A 607 1.53 -12.04 1.37
N CYS A 608 1.40 -13.30 1.78
CA CYS A 608 2.11 -13.84 2.95
C CYS A 608 3.63 -13.73 2.80
N GLU A 609 4.20 -14.09 1.65
CA GLU A 609 5.66 -13.98 1.43
C GLU A 609 6.16 -12.53 1.45
N ILE A 610 5.37 -11.58 0.93
CA ILE A 610 5.70 -10.15 0.99
C ILE A 610 5.65 -9.64 2.42
N THR A 611 4.61 -10.01 3.17
CA THR A 611 4.49 -9.67 4.59
C THR A 611 5.70 -10.14 5.38
N LYS A 612 6.11 -11.40 5.19
CA LYS A 612 7.31 -11.96 5.82
C LYS A 612 8.56 -11.16 5.43
N LEU A 613 8.75 -10.91 4.13
CA LEU A 613 9.85 -10.11 3.63
C LEU A 613 9.92 -8.73 4.28
N ARG A 614 8.78 -8.03 4.41
CA ARG A 614 8.72 -6.69 4.99
C ARG A 614 9.13 -6.67 6.47
N LEU A 615 8.67 -7.64 7.25
CA LEU A 615 9.05 -7.81 8.66
C LEU A 615 10.54 -8.17 8.81
N TRP A 616 11.08 -9.03 7.95
CA TRP A 616 12.51 -9.33 7.95
C TRP A 616 13.36 -8.12 7.58
N ILE A 617 12.96 -7.33 6.58
CA ILE A 617 13.68 -6.11 6.22
C ILE A 617 13.69 -5.14 7.40
N GLU A 618 12.55 -4.98 8.08
CA GLU A 618 12.46 -4.11 9.25
C GLU A 618 13.37 -4.56 10.39
N LEU A 619 13.50 -5.87 10.61
CA LEU A 619 14.40 -6.41 11.61
C LEU A 619 15.89 -6.35 11.18
N LEU A 620 16.17 -6.60 9.90
CA LEU A 620 17.52 -6.61 9.33
C LEU A 620 18.24 -5.26 9.52
N LYS A 621 17.51 -4.13 9.47
CA LYS A 621 18.03 -2.79 9.80
C LYS A 621 18.74 -2.74 11.17
N TYR A 622 18.30 -3.57 12.09
CA TYR A 622 18.79 -3.63 13.47
C TYR A 622 19.74 -4.80 13.74
N SER A 623 20.12 -5.59 12.72
CA SER A 623 21.07 -6.70 12.91
C SER A 623 22.37 -6.22 13.57
N TYR A 624 22.88 -7.02 14.51
CA TYR A 624 24.06 -6.70 15.32
C TYR A 624 25.14 -7.78 15.20
N TYR A 625 26.38 -7.46 15.58
CA TYR A 625 27.51 -8.39 15.49
C TYR A 625 27.63 -9.25 16.75
N ILE A 626 27.88 -10.55 16.59
CA ILE A 626 27.99 -11.49 17.70
C ILE A 626 29.40 -11.43 18.30
N PHE A 627 29.48 -11.44 19.64
CA PHE A 627 30.73 -11.54 20.39
C PHE A 627 30.83 -12.89 21.08
N GLU A 628 31.99 -13.55 20.94
CA GLU A 628 32.33 -14.76 21.68
C GLU A 628 33.60 -14.54 22.48
N LYS A 629 33.55 -14.80 23.81
CA LYS A 629 34.67 -14.58 24.73
C LYS A 629 35.30 -13.17 24.59
N GLY A 630 34.44 -12.16 24.41
CA GLY A 630 34.85 -10.75 24.26
C GLY A 630 35.45 -10.38 22.91
N LYS A 631 35.44 -11.28 21.91
CA LYS A 631 35.91 -11.00 20.54
C LYS A 631 34.74 -11.00 19.56
N ASN A 632 34.70 -9.98 18.70
CA ASN A 632 33.74 -9.92 17.60
C ASN A 632 34.02 -11.08 16.64
N THR A 633 33.02 -11.90 16.36
CA THR A 633 33.14 -13.05 15.43
C THR A 633 33.02 -12.62 13.96
N ASN A 634 32.69 -11.35 13.72
CA ASN A 634 32.27 -10.79 12.42
C ASN A 634 31.01 -11.46 11.83
N ALA A 635 30.29 -12.26 12.62
CA ALA A 635 28.99 -12.80 12.25
C ALA A 635 27.89 -11.83 12.73
N LEU A 636 26.87 -11.63 11.89
CA LEU A 636 25.66 -10.92 12.29
C LEU A 636 24.66 -11.89 12.92
N GLU A 637 23.84 -11.36 13.83
CA GLU A 637 22.70 -12.07 14.40
C GLU A 637 21.73 -12.50 13.30
N THR A 638 21.18 -13.71 13.46
CA THR A 638 20.34 -14.34 12.44
C THR A 638 18.89 -13.88 12.54
N LEU A 639 18.19 -13.83 11.41
CA LEU A 639 16.76 -13.51 11.38
C LEU A 639 15.93 -14.67 11.96
N PRO A 640 14.80 -14.39 12.64
CA PRO A 640 13.92 -15.41 13.21
C PRO A 640 13.00 -16.05 12.17
N ASN A 641 12.41 -17.19 12.56
CA ASN A 641 11.38 -17.89 11.79
C ASN A 641 9.99 -17.25 11.98
N ILE A 642 9.75 -16.13 11.29
CA ILE A 642 8.49 -15.36 11.37
C ILE A 642 7.30 -16.03 10.64
N ASP A 643 7.57 -17.06 9.85
CA ASP A 643 6.58 -17.78 9.03
C ASP A 643 5.52 -18.50 9.88
N ILE A 644 5.80 -18.73 11.16
CA ILE A 644 4.82 -19.36 12.05
C ILE A 644 3.67 -18.42 12.42
N ASN A 645 3.84 -17.10 12.35
CA ASN A 645 2.78 -16.13 12.68
C ASN A 645 2.04 -15.60 11.43
N ILE A 646 2.57 -15.85 10.23
CA ILE A 646 1.98 -15.40 8.95
C ILE A 646 1.48 -16.62 8.17
N LYS A 647 0.16 -16.77 8.04
CA LYS A 647 -0.48 -17.97 7.49
C LYS A 647 -1.19 -17.72 6.16
N CYS A 648 -1.01 -18.63 5.21
CA CYS A 648 -1.73 -18.63 3.94
C CYS A 648 -3.00 -19.49 4.04
N ALA A 649 -4.17 -18.88 4.15
CA ALA A 649 -5.47 -19.55 4.18
C ALA A 649 -6.64 -18.57 4.05
N ASN A 650 -7.84 -19.10 3.82
CA ASN A 650 -9.09 -18.35 3.89
C ASN A 650 -9.51 -18.12 5.35
N SER A 651 -9.20 -16.93 5.88
CA SER A 651 -9.47 -16.52 7.26
C SER A 651 -10.95 -16.50 7.65
N LEU A 652 -11.87 -16.40 6.68
CA LEU A 652 -13.32 -16.34 6.93
C LEU A 652 -13.97 -17.71 7.15
N ILE A 653 -13.34 -18.80 6.72
CA ILE A 653 -13.93 -20.14 6.73
C ILE A 653 -13.13 -21.05 7.65
N SER A 654 -13.80 -21.69 8.61
CA SER A 654 -13.22 -22.74 9.45
C SER A 654 -14.07 -24.01 9.38
N ARG A 655 -13.46 -25.18 9.59
CA ARG A 655 -14.20 -26.46 9.68
C ARG A 655 -14.79 -26.64 11.07
N PHE A 656 -14.10 -26.13 12.08
CA PHE A 656 -14.45 -26.26 13.48
C PHE A 656 -14.84 -24.90 14.06
N ASN A 657 -15.79 -24.90 14.98
CA ASN A 657 -16.20 -23.69 15.68
C ASN A 657 -15.13 -23.30 16.71
N LEU A 658 -14.95 -22.00 16.94
CA LEU A 658 -14.03 -21.50 17.96
C LEU A 658 -14.39 -22.01 19.37
N ASN A 659 -15.68 -22.30 19.60
CA ASN A 659 -16.20 -22.77 20.88
C ASN A 659 -16.31 -24.30 21.00
N ASP A 660 -15.81 -25.07 20.01
CA ASP A 660 -15.84 -26.54 20.11
C ASP A 660 -14.98 -27.03 21.28
N ASP A 661 -15.52 -27.95 22.08
CA ASP A 661 -14.86 -28.41 23.31
C ASP A 661 -13.69 -29.36 23.04
N LEU A 662 -12.45 -28.85 23.19
CA LEU A 662 -11.22 -29.64 23.08
C LEU A 662 -10.94 -30.51 24.31
N LYS A 663 -11.68 -30.38 25.42
CA LYS A 663 -11.48 -31.21 26.62
C LYS A 663 -11.76 -32.69 26.38
N LYS A 664 -12.42 -33.03 25.26
CA LYS A 664 -12.59 -34.40 24.79
C LYS A 664 -11.29 -35.07 24.37
N ILE A 665 -10.23 -34.29 24.13
CA ILE A 665 -8.89 -34.81 23.81
C ILE A 665 -8.20 -35.22 25.12
N PRO A 666 -7.73 -36.47 25.24
CA PRO A 666 -6.96 -36.92 26.41
C PRO A 666 -5.72 -36.04 26.63
N ASN A 667 -5.44 -35.72 27.89
CA ASN A 667 -4.27 -34.92 28.31
C ASN A 667 -4.15 -33.56 27.59
N ILE A 668 -5.27 -32.91 27.27
CA ILE A 668 -5.27 -31.65 26.51
C ILE A 668 -4.32 -30.59 27.07
N LYS A 669 -4.24 -30.42 28.40
CA LYS A 669 -3.32 -29.47 29.04
C LYS A 669 -1.87 -29.71 28.66
N GLN A 670 -1.45 -30.96 28.69
CA GLN A 670 -0.10 -31.36 28.32
C GLN A 670 0.13 -31.15 26.82
N LYS A 671 -0.83 -31.53 25.95
CA LYS A 671 -0.71 -31.35 24.49
C LYS A 671 -0.70 -29.88 24.08
N ILE A 672 -1.44 -29.00 24.76
CA ILE A 672 -1.39 -27.54 24.51
C ILE A 672 -0.04 -26.96 24.95
N GLN A 673 0.46 -27.35 26.13
CA GLN A 673 1.78 -26.91 26.57
C GLN A 673 2.89 -27.41 25.62
N GLU A 674 2.85 -28.68 25.23
CA GLU A 674 3.74 -29.25 24.22
C GLU A 674 3.66 -28.46 22.91
N TYR A 675 2.46 -28.08 22.47
CA TYR A 675 2.31 -27.29 21.26
C TYR A 675 2.96 -25.90 21.41
N LYS A 676 2.69 -25.19 22.51
CA LYS A 676 3.31 -23.89 22.81
C LYS A 676 4.84 -23.99 22.87
N ASP A 677 5.37 -25.05 23.47
CA ASP A 677 6.82 -25.30 23.59
C ASP A 677 7.47 -25.62 22.23
N LEU A 678 6.79 -26.38 21.35
CA LEU A 678 7.26 -26.64 19.99
C LEU A 678 7.27 -25.37 19.13
N VAL A 679 6.25 -24.52 19.26
CA VAL A 679 6.21 -23.22 18.58
C VAL A 679 7.32 -22.30 19.09
N ALA A 680 7.57 -22.25 20.39
CA ALA A 680 8.66 -21.48 20.97
C ALA A 680 10.03 -21.96 20.45
N GLN A 681 10.27 -23.27 20.42
CA GLN A 681 11.50 -23.86 19.86
C GLN A 681 11.67 -23.62 18.36
N TYR A 682 10.56 -23.50 17.61
CA TYR A 682 10.61 -23.17 16.19
C TYR A 682 11.05 -21.72 15.95
N LYS A 683 10.55 -20.79 16.76
CA LYS A 683 10.90 -19.37 16.71
C LYS A 683 12.36 -19.15 17.11
N ASP A 684 12.78 -19.76 18.23
CA ASP A 684 14.14 -19.70 18.75
C ASP A 684 14.72 -21.10 19.06
N PRO A 685 15.48 -21.69 18.12
CA PRO A 685 16.05 -23.03 18.29
C PRO A 685 17.11 -23.08 19.40
N ASN A 686 16.82 -23.81 20.49
CA ASN A 686 17.76 -23.98 21.60
C ASN A 686 19.08 -24.64 21.13
N PRO A 687 20.25 -24.01 21.38
CA PRO A 687 21.55 -24.51 20.92
C PRO A 687 22.01 -25.82 21.57
N LEU A 688 21.43 -26.25 22.70
CA LEU A 688 21.88 -27.43 23.44
C LEU A 688 21.28 -28.76 22.95
N TYR A 689 20.06 -28.75 22.39
CA TYR A 689 19.38 -29.95 21.84
C TYR A 689 18.34 -29.58 20.76
N PRO A 690 18.75 -29.10 19.58
CA PRO A 690 17.80 -28.73 18.54
C PRO A 690 17.21 -29.98 17.88
N LEU A 691 15.89 -30.15 17.95
CA LEU A 691 15.17 -30.86 16.88
C LEU A 691 15.43 -30.07 15.59
N ASN A 692 15.69 -30.75 14.47
CA ASN A 692 15.84 -30.05 13.20
C ASN A 692 14.49 -29.38 12.83
N LYS A 693 14.53 -28.32 12.01
CA LYS A 693 13.34 -27.53 11.63
C LYS A 693 12.21 -28.40 11.07
N ALA A 694 12.55 -29.42 10.28
CA ALA A 694 11.58 -30.35 9.69
C ALA A 694 10.87 -31.21 10.76
N ASP A 695 11.60 -31.69 11.76
CA ASP A 695 11.03 -32.47 12.87
C ASP A 695 10.05 -31.63 13.70
N LEU A 696 10.37 -30.36 13.95
CA LEU A 696 9.46 -29.42 14.63
C LEU A 696 8.18 -29.21 13.83
N ILE A 697 8.29 -28.95 12.52
CA ILE A 697 7.13 -28.79 11.63
C ILE A 697 6.28 -30.05 11.63
N ASN A 698 6.89 -31.23 11.51
CA ASN A 698 6.19 -32.50 11.50
C ASN A 698 5.43 -32.76 12.81
N LYS A 699 6.06 -32.48 13.97
CA LYS A 699 5.41 -32.62 15.28
C LYS A 699 4.25 -31.64 15.47
N ILE A 700 4.44 -30.38 15.06
CA ILE A 700 3.36 -29.37 15.08
C ILE A 700 2.20 -29.84 14.20
N GLN A 701 2.48 -30.34 12.99
CA GLN A 701 1.45 -30.83 12.08
C GLN A 701 0.73 -32.07 12.64
N ASP A 702 1.45 -32.98 13.29
CA ASP A 702 0.89 -34.16 13.94
C ASP A 702 -0.07 -33.78 15.09
N LEU A 703 0.27 -32.78 15.89
CA LEU A 703 -0.63 -32.24 16.92
C LEU A 703 -1.89 -31.61 16.31
N LYS A 704 -1.75 -30.80 15.25
CA LYS A 704 -2.90 -30.22 14.54
C LYS A 704 -3.81 -31.28 13.93
N ASN A 705 -3.23 -32.33 13.34
CA ASN A 705 -3.96 -33.47 12.81
C ASN A 705 -4.69 -34.21 13.93
N THR A 706 -4.02 -34.44 15.06
CA THR A 706 -4.61 -35.04 16.26
C THR A 706 -5.85 -34.29 16.71
N PHE A 707 -5.79 -32.95 16.79
CA PHE A 707 -6.93 -32.11 17.17
C PHE A 707 -8.08 -32.19 16.16
N SER A 708 -7.76 -32.07 14.87
CA SER A 708 -8.74 -32.10 13.78
C SER A 708 -9.49 -33.43 13.71
N LEU A 709 -8.77 -34.55 13.83
CA LEU A 709 -9.32 -35.90 13.81
C LEU A 709 -10.23 -36.15 15.02
N THR A 710 -9.81 -35.72 16.21
CA THR A 710 -10.59 -35.91 17.44
C THR A 710 -11.87 -35.07 17.43
N LEU A 711 -11.84 -33.84 16.92
CA LEU A 711 -13.06 -33.02 16.81
C LEU A 711 -14.04 -33.56 15.77
N LYS A 712 -13.55 -34.11 14.66
CA LYS A 712 -14.40 -34.50 13.53
C LYS A 712 -15.13 -35.83 13.74
N ASP A 713 -14.38 -36.90 14.04
CA ASP A 713 -14.94 -38.25 14.21
C ASP A 713 -14.12 -39.05 15.25
N PRO A 714 -14.30 -38.75 16.55
CA PRO A 714 -13.53 -39.40 17.61
C PRO A 714 -13.77 -40.91 17.67
N LYS A 715 -14.93 -41.39 17.18
CA LYS A 715 -15.27 -42.81 17.17
C LYS A 715 -14.45 -43.56 16.11
N THR A 716 -14.48 -43.09 14.87
CA THR A 716 -13.69 -43.71 13.78
C THR A 716 -12.20 -43.59 14.07
N LYS A 717 -11.74 -42.48 14.67
CA LYS A 717 -10.34 -42.34 15.13
C LYS A 717 -9.94 -43.43 16.12
N ALA A 718 -10.71 -43.63 17.19
CA ALA A 718 -10.42 -44.65 18.20
C ALA A 718 -10.50 -46.09 17.64
N GLU A 719 -11.38 -46.34 16.66
CA GLU A 719 -11.42 -47.62 15.94
C GLU A 719 -10.18 -47.85 15.09
N LEU A 720 -9.67 -46.81 14.44
CA LEU A 720 -8.44 -46.85 13.64
C LEU A 720 -7.21 -47.08 14.51
N GLU A 721 -7.05 -46.36 15.62
CA GLU A 721 -5.97 -46.54 16.60
C GLU A 721 -5.93 -47.98 17.13
N LYS A 722 -7.09 -48.55 17.50
CA LYS A 722 -7.20 -49.94 17.93
C LYS A 722 -6.84 -50.93 16.81
N ALA A 723 -7.23 -50.65 15.57
CA ALA A 723 -6.90 -51.50 14.43
C ALA A 723 -5.39 -51.51 14.15
N ILE A 724 -4.75 -50.34 14.23
CA ILE A 724 -3.29 -50.17 14.09
C ILE A 724 -2.57 -50.89 15.23
N GLU A 725 -2.95 -50.67 16.48
CA GLU A 725 -2.34 -51.39 17.61
C GLU A 725 -2.44 -52.91 17.46
N LYS A 726 -3.60 -53.41 17.04
CA LYS A 726 -3.81 -54.84 16.81
C LYS A 726 -2.92 -55.35 15.68
N HIS A 727 -2.75 -54.57 14.61
CA HIS A 727 -1.87 -54.89 13.51
C HIS A 727 -0.42 -54.93 13.97
N ILE A 728 0.08 -53.87 14.61
CA ILE A 728 1.47 -53.75 15.07
C ILE A 728 1.80 -54.85 16.09
N LYS A 729 0.90 -55.14 17.04
CA LYS A 729 1.11 -56.20 18.04
C LYS A 729 1.25 -57.60 17.42
N LYS A 730 0.57 -57.88 16.31
CA LYS A 730 0.52 -59.23 15.71
C LYS A 730 1.47 -59.40 14.51
N TYR A 731 1.66 -58.37 13.70
CA TYR A 731 2.38 -58.42 12.42
C TYR A 731 3.54 -57.42 12.33
N ASN A 732 3.82 -56.68 13.42
CA ASN A 732 4.76 -55.56 13.40
C ASN A 732 4.35 -54.49 12.36
N PHE A 733 5.29 -53.79 11.73
CA PHE A 733 5.01 -52.80 10.68
C PHE A 733 4.84 -53.41 9.27
N PHE A 734 4.61 -54.73 9.15
CA PHE A 734 4.49 -55.38 7.85
C PHE A 734 3.35 -54.78 7.00
N ALA A 735 3.64 -54.38 5.76
CA ALA A 735 2.72 -53.70 4.84
C ALA A 735 2.21 -52.30 5.29
N LEU A 736 2.66 -51.78 6.44
CA LEU A 736 2.42 -50.40 6.91
C LEU A 736 3.55 -49.46 6.46
N ASP A 737 3.94 -49.55 5.19
CA ASP A 737 5.06 -48.78 4.64
C ASP A 737 4.67 -47.30 4.39
N ASP A 738 3.37 -47.03 4.23
CA ASP A 738 2.82 -45.69 4.09
C ASP A 738 2.61 -45.04 5.47
N LYS A 739 3.60 -44.24 5.89
CA LYS A 739 3.59 -43.53 7.18
C LYS A 739 2.38 -42.58 7.32
N SER A 740 1.84 -42.06 6.22
CA SER A 740 0.73 -41.09 6.27
C SER A 740 -0.55 -41.68 6.88
N LEU A 741 -0.69 -43.01 6.89
CA LEU A 741 -1.80 -43.69 7.53
C LEU A 741 -1.81 -43.52 9.05
N LEU A 742 -0.63 -43.25 9.64
CA LEU A 742 -0.39 -43.18 11.07
C LEU A 742 -0.46 -41.74 11.62
N ASP A 743 -0.41 -40.72 10.76
CA ASP A 743 -0.37 -39.30 11.15
C ASP A 743 -1.58 -38.90 12.03
N GLY A 744 -1.33 -38.25 13.16
CA GLY A 744 -2.33 -37.70 14.09
C GLY A 744 -2.99 -38.72 15.01
N LEU A 745 -2.42 -39.92 15.14
CA LEU A 745 -2.95 -41.05 15.91
C LEU A 745 -2.01 -41.43 17.06
N ASP A 746 -2.59 -41.74 18.22
CA ASP A 746 -1.82 -42.28 19.35
C ASP A 746 -1.73 -43.82 19.20
N TYR A 747 -0.53 -44.37 18.95
CA TYR A 747 -0.31 -45.83 18.83
C TYR A 747 1.00 -46.30 19.49
N PHE A 748 1.01 -47.56 19.95
CA PHE A 748 2.16 -48.16 20.62
C PHE A 748 3.25 -48.61 19.63
N ILE A 749 4.52 -48.26 19.90
CA ILE A 749 5.69 -48.76 19.19
C ILE A 749 6.39 -49.84 20.04
N PRO A 750 6.43 -51.12 19.62
CA PRO A 750 7.17 -52.15 20.32
C PRO A 750 8.68 -51.93 20.25
N SER A 751 9.38 -52.04 21.39
CA SER A 751 10.83 -52.17 21.45
C SER A 751 11.22 -53.61 21.09
N LEU A 752 11.67 -53.86 19.86
CA LEU A 752 12.24 -55.17 19.51
C LEU A 752 13.36 -55.09 18.46
N PHE A 753 14.51 -55.67 18.81
CA PHE A 753 15.59 -56.05 17.90
C PHE A 753 15.30 -57.45 17.33
N GLY A 754 15.23 -57.60 16.00
CA GLY A 754 15.17 -58.90 15.31
C GLY A 754 14.34 -58.89 14.03
N THR A 755 14.74 -59.69 13.03
CA THR A 755 14.01 -59.89 11.76
C THR A 755 12.78 -60.76 11.99
N PHE A 756 11.60 -60.13 12.00
CA PHE A 756 10.31 -60.80 12.09
C PHE A 756 9.98 -61.43 10.73
N LYS A 757 9.77 -62.75 10.67
CA LYS A 757 9.44 -63.48 9.43
C LYS A 757 8.05 -64.11 9.59
N LEU A 758 7.06 -63.56 8.89
CA LEU A 758 5.68 -64.02 8.93
C LEU A 758 5.52 -65.32 8.10
N SER A 759 4.58 -66.18 8.49
CA SER A 759 4.16 -67.30 7.64
C SER A 759 3.22 -66.80 6.52
N PRO A 760 3.07 -67.54 5.40
CA PRO A 760 2.19 -67.13 4.29
C PRO A 760 0.75 -66.82 4.69
N LYS A 761 0.23 -67.53 5.72
CA LYS A 761 -1.11 -67.29 6.26
C LYS A 761 -1.17 -65.99 7.07
N GLU A 762 -0.12 -65.69 7.84
CA GLU A 762 -0.05 -64.43 8.60
C GLU A 762 0.16 -63.23 7.69
N GLU A 763 0.86 -63.39 6.56
CA GLU A 763 0.94 -62.35 5.52
C GLU A 763 -0.44 -62.01 4.93
N GLU A 764 -1.24 -63.02 4.58
CA GLU A 764 -2.61 -62.82 4.08
C GLU A 764 -3.50 -62.11 5.11
N GLU A 765 -3.43 -62.54 6.38
CA GLU A 765 -4.15 -61.89 7.48
C GLU A 765 -3.65 -60.46 7.75
N ALA A 766 -2.35 -60.18 7.55
CA ALA A 766 -1.76 -58.85 7.65
C ALA A 766 -2.24 -57.93 6.53
N PHE A 767 -2.32 -58.39 5.28
CA PHE A 767 -2.89 -57.63 4.17
C PHE A 767 -4.38 -57.30 4.37
N ALA A 768 -5.17 -58.23 4.92
CA ALA A 768 -6.57 -57.96 5.26
C ALA A 768 -6.69 -56.91 6.37
N SER A 769 -5.83 -56.99 7.39
CA SER A 769 -5.73 -55.99 8.47
C SER A 769 -5.35 -54.61 7.93
N TYR A 770 -4.34 -54.55 7.06
CA TYR A 770 -3.91 -53.33 6.36
C TYR A 770 -5.04 -52.73 5.51
N GLY A 771 -5.78 -53.55 4.76
CA GLY A 771 -6.95 -53.11 4.00
C GLY A 771 -8.02 -52.44 4.88
N ARG A 772 -8.25 -52.96 6.09
CA ARG A 772 -9.15 -52.35 7.07
C ARG A 772 -8.62 -51.01 7.59
N ILE A 773 -7.33 -50.92 7.91
CA ILE A 773 -6.69 -49.67 8.35
C ILE A 773 -6.85 -48.61 7.25
N ARG A 774 -6.53 -48.95 6.00
CA ARG A 774 -6.68 -48.04 4.86
C ARG A 774 -8.12 -47.58 4.65
N ALA A 775 -9.10 -48.47 4.82
CA ALA A 775 -10.52 -48.11 4.71
C ALA A 775 -10.98 -47.16 5.83
N LEU A 776 -10.57 -47.43 7.08
CA LEU A 776 -10.87 -46.57 8.23
C LEU A 776 -10.19 -45.20 8.09
N ARG A 777 -8.92 -45.17 7.67
CA ARG A 777 -8.19 -43.93 7.40
C ARG A 777 -8.84 -43.14 6.28
N LYS A 778 -9.16 -43.79 5.15
CA LYS A 778 -9.88 -43.14 4.05
C LYS A 778 -11.22 -42.54 4.50
N LYS A 779 -12.01 -43.26 5.30
CA LYS A 779 -13.28 -42.73 5.83
C LYS A 779 -13.07 -41.46 6.66
N LEU A 780 -11.99 -41.40 7.43
CA LEU A 780 -11.62 -40.28 8.28
C LEU A 780 -11.12 -39.09 7.45
N ASP A 781 -10.26 -39.35 6.46
CA ASP A 781 -9.76 -38.36 5.51
C ASP A 781 -10.89 -37.81 4.63
N ASP A 782 -11.80 -38.65 4.12
CA ASP A 782 -12.99 -38.25 3.36
C ASP A 782 -13.91 -37.33 4.20
N ALA A 783 -13.95 -37.54 5.52
CA ALA A 783 -14.71 -36.67 6.43
C ALA A 783 -14.04 -35.30 6.63
N LEU A 784 -12.72 -35.19 6.50
CA LEU A 784 -11.95 -33.94 6.60
C LEU A 784 -11.79 -33.22 5.25
N SER A 785 -11.76 -33.95 4.13
CA SER A 785 -11.36 -33.50 2.79
C SER A 785 -12.50 -33.00 1.91
N GLY A 786 -13.62 -32.55 2.50
CA GLY A 786 -14.70 -31.93 1.74
C GLY A 786 -14.18 -30.81 0.85
N ARG A 787 -14.39 -30.90 -0.48
CA ARG A 787 -13.97 -29.90 -1.47
C ARG A 787 -14.39 -28.47 -1.10
N GLU A 788 -15.46 -28.34 -0.32
CA GLU A 788 -15.99 -27.08 0.19
C GLU A 788 -15.04 -26.37 1.18
N TYR A 789 -14.16 -27.08 1.90
CA TYR A 789 -13.25 -26.46 2.89
C TYR A 789 -11.81 -26.33 2.39
N HIS A 790 -11.62 -26.27 1.07
CA HIS A 790 -10.30 -25.99 0.50
C HIS A 790 -9.78 -24.64 1.05
N ASN A 791 -8.56 -24.64 1.58
CA ASN A 791 -7.91 -23.49 2.23
C ASN A 791 -8.62 -22.94 3.49
N ALA A 792 -9.53 -23.66 4.14
CA ALA A 792 -10.15 -23.21 5.40
C ALA A 792 -9.10 -23.08 6.52
N PHE A 793 -9.23 -22.03 7.34
CA PHE A 793 -8.30 -21.66 8.39
C PHE A 793 -8.83 -22.00 9.79
N GLU A 794 -8.10 -22.83 10.52
CA GLU A 794 -8.45 -23.21 11.89
C GLU A 794 -7.68 -22.33 12.90
N TRP A 795 -8.24 -21.16 13.23
CA TRP A 795 -7.61 -20.15 14.12
C TRP A 795 -6.99 -20.72 15.40
N ARG A 796 -7.67 -21.68 16.04
CA ARG A 796 -7.21 -22.34 17.28
C ARG A 796 -6.00 -23.25 17.06
N PHE A 797 -5.90 -23.85 15.88
CA PHE A 797 -4.86 -24.81 15.59
C PHE A 797 -3.65 -24.15 14.96
N GLU A 798 -3.82 -23.01 14.31
CA GLU A 798 -2.73 -22.30 13.65
C GLU A 798 -1.99 -21.36 14.59
N PHE A 799 -2.66 -20.87 15.64
CA PHE A 799 -2.10 -19.97 16.65
C PHE A 799 -2.36 -20.49 18.08
N PRO A 800 -1.43 -21.23 18.70
CA PRO A 800 -1.60 -21.70 20.08
C PRO A 800 -1.56 -20.58 21.13
N GLU A 801 -1.01 -19.41 20.78
CA GLU A 801 -0.89 -18.24 21.67
C GLU A 801 -2.24 -17.63 22.05
N VAL A 802 -3.29 -17.95 21.29
CA VAL A 802 -4.68 -17.54 21.58
C VAL A 802 -5.49 -18.64 22.26
N LEU A 803 -4.83 -19.68 22.80
CA LEU A 803 -5.45 -20.71 23.62
C LEU A 803 -5.02 -20.60 25.10
N ASP A 804 -5.97 -20.83 25.99
CA ASP A 804 -5.66 -21.14 27.39
C ASP A 804 -5.14 -22.59 27.54
N ASP A 805 -4.72 -22.96 28.75
CA ASP A 805 -4.15 -24.28 29.01
C ASP A 805 -5.20 -25.40 28.89
N GLU A 806 -6.48 -25.06 28.95
CA GLU A 806 -7.60 -25.97 28.70
C GLU A 806 -8.00 -26.08 27.22
N GLY A 807 -7.34 -25.34 26.32
CA GLY A 807 -7.63 -25.31 24.88
C GLY A 807 -8.85 -24.46 24.51
N ASN A 808 -9.37 -23.62 25.41
CA ASN A 808 -10.40 -22.64 25.07
C ASN A 808 -9.78 -21.46 24.32
N PHE A 809 -10.54 -20.90 23.38
CA PHE A 809 -10.10 -19.76 22.60
C PHE A 809 -10.17 -18.48 23.43
N LEU A 810 -9.01 -17.88 23.72
CA LEU A 810 -8.88 -16.59 24.40
C LEU A 810 -9.18 -15.44 23.45
N GLY A 811 -8.68 -15.52 22.22
CA GLY A 811 -8.77 -14.46 21.20
C GLY A 811 -7.62 -13.46 21.23
N PHE A 812 -7.77 -12.38 20.46
CA PHE A 812 -6.79 -11.32 20.25
C PHE A 812 -7.13 -10.05 21.04
N ASP A 813 -6.10 -9.28 21.41
CA ASP A 813 -6.28 -7.97 22.06
C ASP A 813 -6.67 -6.90 21.03
N CYS A 814 -6.16 -7.02 19.79
CA CYS A 814 -6.50 -6.12 18.69
C CYS A 814 -6.67 -6.88 17.36
N ILE A 815 -7.71 -6.50 16.60
CA ILE A 815 -7.89 -6.90 15.20
C ILE A 815 -7.85 -5.64 14.33
N ILE A 816 -6.87 -5.54 13.44
CA ILE A 816 -6.63 -4.36 12.60
C ILE A 816 -6.46 -4.78 11.15
N GLY A 817 -6.89 -3.97 10.17
CA GLY A 817 -6.55 -4.25 8.77
C GLY A 817 -7.38 -3.50 7.73
N ASN A 818 -7.16 -3.86 6.47
CA ASN A 818 -7.94 -3.43 5.31
C ASN A 818 -8.54 -4.66 4.59
N PRO A 819 -9.72 -5.15 5.02
CA PRO A 819 -10.35 -6.30 4.38
C PRO A 819 -10.67 -6.06 2.89
N PRO A 820 -10.72 -7.10 2.04
CA PRO A 820 -10.88 -6.95 0.60
C PRO A 820 -12.26 -6.40 0.17
N TYR A 821 -12.30 -5.54 -0.88
CA TYR A 821 -13.53 -4.88 -1.34
C TYR A 821 -14.19 -5.63 -2.52
N ILE A 822 -14.49 -6.91 -2.32
CA ILE A 822 -15.08 -7.78 -3.34
C ILE A 822 -16.60 -7.76 -3.26
N ARG A 823 -17.24 -7.50 -4.40
CA ARG A 823 -18.70 -7.48 -4.52
C ARG A 823 -19.29 -8.90 -4.49
N GLN A 824 -20.52 -9.00 -3.99
CA GLN A 824 -21.26 -10.25 -3.82
C GLN A 824 -21.37 -11.13 -5.08
N GLU A 825 -21.32 -10.55 -6.29
CA GLU A 825 -21.39 -11.29 -7.56
C GLU A 825 -20.15 -12.15 -7.82
N HIS A 826 -19.00 -11.80 -7.23
CA HIS A 826 -17.72 -12.47 -7.45
C HIS A 826 -17.39 -13.55 -6.39
N ILE A 827 -18.24 -13.71 -5.36
CA ILE A 827 -18.04 -14.66 -4.27
C ILE A 827 -19.08 -15.79 -4.26
N LYS A 828 -19.70 -16.09 -5.41
CA LYS A 828 -20.82 -17.05 -5.52
C LYS A 828 -20.49 -18.42 -4.91
N ASP A 829 -19.30 -18.94 -5.17
CA ASP A 829 -18.88 -20.27 -4.69
C ASP A 829 -18.63 -20.29 -3.18
N LEU A 830 -18.34 -19.14 -2.57
CA LEU A 830 -18.08 -18.99 -1.14
C LEU A 830 -19.38 -18.82 -0.32
N LYS A 831 -20.49 -18.43 -0.96
CA LYS A 831 -21.77 -18.12 -0.27
C LYS A 831 -22.31 -19.26 0.61
N PRO A 832 -22.34 -20.54 0.17
CA PRO A 832 -22.84 -21.63 1.02
C PRO A 832 -22.07 -21.76 2.33
N LEU A 833 -20.74 -21.58 2.27
CA LEU A 833 -19.86 -21.66 3.42
C LEU A 833 -20.03 -20.45 4.34
N LEU A 834 -20.14 -19.24 3.79
CA LEU A 834 -20.42 -18.04 4.59
C LEU A 834 -21.77 -18.14 5.29
N GLN A 835 -22.78 -18.69 4.62
CA GLN A 835 -24.09 -18.91 5.23
C GLN A 835 -24.00 -19.90 6.40
N LYS A 836 -23.21 -20.97 6.26
CA LYS A 836 -23.00 -21.95 7.32
C LYS A 836 -22.21 -21.37 8.50
N GLN A 837 -21.14 -20.61 8.22
CA GLN A 837 -20.26 -20.05 9.23
C GLN A 837 -20.92 -18.89 10.01
N TYR A 838 -21.69 -18.06 9.30
CA TYR A 838 -22.23 -16.80 9.83
C TYR A 838 -23.77 -16.78 9.77
N GLN A 839 -24.44 -17.89 10.11
CA GLN A 839 -25.88 -18.08 9.89
C GLN A 839 -26.76 -16.88 10.29
N ASP A 840 -26.57 -16.33 11.48
CA ASP A 840 -27.35 -15.19 11.98
C ASP A 840 -26.95 -13.85 11.36
N PHE A 841 -25.73 -13.75 10.82
CA PHE A 841 -25.17 -12.54 10.21
C PHE A 841 -25.28 -12.53 8.67
N TYR A 842 -25.42 -13.69 8.03
CA TYR A 842 -25.30 -13.86 6.59
C TYR A 842 -26.33 -13.06 5.79
N ASN A 843 -25.86 -12.48 4.69
CA ASN A 843 -26.68 -11.80 3.69
C ASN A 843 -26.11 -12.07 2.29
N SER A 844 -26.92 -12.66 1.41
CA SER A 844 -26.49 -13.08 0.07
C SER A 844 -26.07 -11.94 -0.86
N THR A 845 -26.36 -10.69 -0.49
CA THR A 845 -26.04 -9.48 -1.26
C THR A 845 -24.97 -8.61 -0.61
N ALA A 846 -24.40 -9.04 0.52
CA ALA A 846 -23.35 -8.30 1.20
C ALA A 846 -21.98 -8.49 0.53
N ASP A 847 -21.20 -7.41 0.51
CA ASP A 847 -19.80 -7.42 0.07
C ASP A 847 -18.93 -8.17 1.09
N ILE A 848 -17.81 -8.75 0.65
CA ILE A 848 -17.03 -9.70 1.46
C ILE A 848 -16.49 -9.09 2.77
N TYR A 849 -16.10 -7.79 2.77
CA TYR A 849 -15.57 -7.10 3.95
C TYR A 849 -16.55 -7.11 5.14
N THR A 850 -17.86 -7.25 4.90
CA THR A 850 -18.86 -7.30 5.98
C THR A 850 -18.67 -8.52 6.88
N TYR A 851 -18.23 -9.65 6.34
CA TYR A 851 -17.97 -10.87 7.10
C TYR A 851 -16.71 -10.76 7.96
N PHE A 852 -15.76 -9.90 7.60
CA PHE A 852 -14.58 -9.61 8.42
C PHE A 852 -14.92 -8.87 9.71
N PHE A 853 -15.99 -8.07 9.74
CA PHE A 853 -16.49 -7.49 10.99
C PHE A 853 -17.05 -8.56 11.94
N ALA A 854 -17.81 -9.53 11.41
CA ALA A 854 -18.30 -10.65 12.20
C ALA A 854 -17.15 -11.53 12.70
N LEU A 855 -16.18 -11.82 11.82
CA LEU A 855 -14.96 -12.52 12.19
C LEU A 855 -14.20 -11.79 13.29
N SER A 856 -13.93 -10.50 13.13
CA SER A 856 -13.23 -9.66 14.12
C SER A 856 -13.91 -9.73 15.49
N TYR A 857 -15.25 -9.59 15.54
CA TYR A 857 -15.99 -9.74 16.79
C TYR A 857 -15.82 -11.12 17.44
N HIS A 858 -15.77 -12.20 16.65
CA HIS A 858 -15.52 -13.54 17.18
C HIS A 858 -14.07 -13.76 17.64
N LEU A 859 -13.10 -13.15 16.96
CA LEU A 859 -11.68 -13.29 17.27
C LEU A 859 -11.21 -12.44 18.45
N LEU A 860 -11.87 -11.31 18.72
CA LEU A 860 -11.50 -10.42 19.82
C LEU A 860 -11.78 -11.03 21.21
N LYS A 861 -10.88 -10.74 22.16
CA LYS A 861 -11.16 -10.85 23.60
C LYS A 861 -12.28 -9.88 23.99
N GLU A 862 -12.95 -10.14 25.11
CA GLU A 862 -13.79 -9.09 25.71
C GLU A 862 -12.95 -7.86 26.06
N LYS A 863 -13.48 -6.68 25.73
CA LYS A 863 -12.77 -5.40 25.71
C LYS A 863 -11.61 -5.30 24.69
N GLY A 864 -11.46 -6.26 23.79
CA GLY A 864 -10.51 -6.15 22.67
C GLY A 864 -10.92 -5.06 21.68
N PHE A 865 -9.93 -4.51 20.96
CA PHE A 865 -10.09 -3.36 20.07
C PHE A 865 -10.10 -3.79 18.59
N SER A 866 -11.01 -3.25 17.79
CA SER A 866 -10.97 -3.41 16.33
C SER A 866 -10.78 -2.08 15.62
N ALA A 867 -9.95 -2.09 14.58
CA ALA A 867 -9.77 -0.98 13.66
C ALA A 867 -9.80 -1.45 12.20
N PHE A 868 -10.80 -1.02 11.42
CA PHE A 868 -10.88 -1.37 10.01
C PHE A 868 -11.06 -0.14 9.12
N ILE A 869 -10.35 -0.13 8.00
CA ILE A 869 -10.64 0.73 6.84
C ILE A 869 -11.41 -0.10 5.81
N THR A 870 -12.63 0.31 5.49
CA THR A 870 -13.52 -0.41 4.56
C THR A 870 -14.35 0.56 3.72
N SER A 871 -15.05 0.04 2.71
CA SER A 871 -16.08 0.84 2.03
C SER A 871 -17.19 1.25 3.01
N ASN A 872 -17.60 2.52 2.97
CA ASN A 872 -18.65 3.04 3.86
C ASN A 872 -20.08 2.56 3.49
N LYS A 873 -20.24 1.79 2.41
CA LYS A 873 -21.56 1.41 1.87
C LYS A 873 -22.46 0.72 2.88
N TYR A 874 -21.90 -0.10 3.78
CA TYR A 874 -22.66 -0.76 4.82
C TYR A 874 -23.38 0.20 5.78
N ALA A 875 -22.97 1.49 5.85
CA ALA A 875 -23.65 2.49 6.65
C ALA A 875 -25.08 2.76 6.15
N ARG A 876 -25.31 2.65 4.83
CA ARG A 876 -26.58 3.01 4.17
C ARG A 876 -27.27 1.85 3.44
N ALA A 877 -26.51 0.88 2.96
CA ALA A 877 -27.05 -0.22 2.16
C ALA A 877 -27.93 -1.17 2.99
N LYS A 878 -28.99 -1.71 2.37
CA LYS A 878 -29.89 -2.69 3.03
C LYS A 878 -29.16 -3.95 3.49
N TYR A 879 -28.14 -4.41 2.75
CA TYR A 879 -27.35 -5.58 3.15
C TYR A 879 -26.59 -5.36 4.47
N GLY A 880 -26.28 -4.10 4.82
CA GLY A 880 -25.50 -3.73 6.00
C GLY A 880 -26.29 -3.74 7.31
N ALA A 881 -27.60 -4.01 7.29
CA ALA A 881 -28.45 -3.94 8.49
C ALA A 881 -27.95 -4.84 9.64
N LYS A 882 -27.54 -6.07 9.33
CA LYS A 882 -26.99 -7.01 10.32
C LYS A 882 -25.64 -6.58 10.86
N LEU A 883 -24.81 -5.94 10.03
CA LEU A 883 -23.54 -5.34 10.48
C LEU A 883 -23.80 -4.15 11.41
N ARG A 884 -24.71 -3.25 11.04
CA ARG A 884 -25.11 -2.14 11.92
C ARG A 884 -25.70 -2.65 13.24
N GLU A 885 -26.49 -3.71 13.21
CA GLU A 885 -27.02 -4.35 14.41
C GLU A 885 -25.91 -4.90 15.32
N LEU A 886 -24.94 -5.62 14.75
CA LEU A 886 -23.77 -6.10 15.49
C LEU A 886 -23.03 -4.94 16.17
N LEU A 887 -22.71 -3.89 15.40
CA LEU A 887 -22.00 -2.71 15.88
C LEU A 887 -22.78 -1.94 16.96
N LEU A 888 -24.11 -1.83 16.84
CA LEU A 888 -24.91 -1.07 17.82
C LEU A 888 -25.27 -1.87 19.07
N LYS A 889 -25.41 -3.20 18.99
CA LYS A 889 -25.89 -4.01 20.12
C LYS A 889 -24.78 -4.76 20.85
N LYS A 890 -23.67 -5.05 20.19
CA LYS A 890 -22.61 -5.93 20.73
C LYS A 890 -21.27 -5.24 20.91
N THR A 891 -21.09 -4.04 20.34
CA THR A 891 -19.82 -3.30 20.42
C THR A 891 -20.01 -1.88 20.93
N THR A 892 -18.94 -1.30 21.45
CA THR A 892 -18.87 0.09 21.88
C THR A 892 -18.05 0.85 20.84
N LEU A 893 -18.68 1.78 20.11
CA LEU A 893 -18.01 2.57 19.10
C LEU A 893 -17.05 3.56 19.75
N VAL A 894 -15.83 3.64 19.25
CA VAL A 894 -14.81 4.58 19.73
C VAL A 894 -14.75 5.77 18.77
N SER A 895 -14.67 5.50 17.48
CA SER A 895 -14.69 6.53 16.45
C SER A 895 -15.14 6.03 15.08
N TYR A 896 -15.61 6.97 14.27
CA TYR A 896 -15.92 6.78 12.85
C TYR A 896 -15.36 7.95 12.05
N MET A 897 -14.58 7.67 11.01
CA MET A 897 -13.94 8.68 10.16
C MET A 897 -14.32 8.44 8.70
N GLU A 898 -14.85 9.47 8.05
CA GLU A 898 -15.32 9.44 6.66
C GLU A 898 -14.24 10.00 5.73
N LEU A 899 -13.69 9.19 4.81
CA LEU A 899 -12.50 9.55 4.04
C LEU A 899 -12.80 10.03 2.61
N ASN A 900 -14.06 10.33 2.30
CA ASN A 900 -14.52 10.63 0.94
C ASN A 900 -13.79 11.82 0.30
N ALA A 901 -13.46 12.85 1.09
CA ALA A 901 -12.74 14.02 0.59
C ALA A 901 -11.26 13.73 0.30
N LEU A 902 -10.67 12.70 0.91
CA LEU A 902 -9.24 12.41 0.78
C LEU A 902 -8.91 11.56 -0.45
N LYS A 903 -9.86 10.81 -1.01
CA LYS A 903 -9.61 9.84 -2.11
C LYS A 903 -8.36 9.00 -1.82
N VAL A 904 -8.37 8.28 -0.70
CA VAL A 904 -7.21 7.56 -0.13
C VAL A 904 -6.57 6.58 -1.12
N PHE A 905 -7.37 5.99 -2.01
CA PHE A 905 -6.90 5.03 -3.01
C PHE A 905 -6.96 5.65 -4.41
N GLU A 906 -5.80 5.86 -5.06
CA GLU A 906 -5.71 6.52 -6.37
C GLU A 906 -6.51 5.82 -7.48
N SER A 907 -6.62 4.49 -7.42
CA SER A 907 -7.26 3.65 -8.44
C SER A 907 -8.70 3.25 -8.11
N ALA A 908 -9.18 3.48 -6.88
CA ALA A 908 -10.52 3.07 -6.45
C ALA A 908 -11.47 4.27 -6.31
N THR A 909 -12.58 4.24 -7.05
CA THR A 909 -13.69 5.20 -6.92
C THR A 909 -14.61 4.89 -5.71
N VAL A 910 -14.08 4.20 -4.70
CA VAL A 910 -14.87 3.68 -3.58
C VAL A 910 -14.75 4.62 -2.40
N ASP A 911 -15.91 5.12 -1.95
CA ASP A 911 -16.06 5.84 -0.70
C ASP A 911 -15.68 4.93 0.48
N THR A 912 -14.77 5.42 1.34
CA THR A 912 -14.13 4.64 2.40
C THR A 912 -14.26 5.31 3.76
N SER A 913 -14.27 4.49 4.81
CA SER A 913 -14.35 4.94 6.19
C SER A 913 -13.43 4.11 7.08
N ILE A 914 -12.87 4.73 8.12
CA ILE A 914 -12.23 4.04 9.24
C ILE A 914 -13.23 3.96 10.39
N ILE A 915 -13.39 2.78 10.97
CA ILE A 915 -14.20 2.56 12.17
C ILE A 915 -13.37 1.87 13.24
N HIS A 916 -13.47 2.41 14.46
CA HIS A 916 -12.89 1.83 15.66
C HIS A 916 -14.00 1.40 16.62
N PHE A 917 -13.94 0.17 17.13
CA PHE A 917 -14.89 -0.31 18.13
C PHE A 917 -14.21 -1.26 19.12
N ILE A 918 -14.80 -1.36 20.30
CA ILE A 918 -14.39 -2.31 21.35
C ILE A 918 -15.44 -3.42 21.44
N LYS A 919 -15.00 -4.67 21.59
CA LYS A 919 -15.89 -5.80 21.89
C LYS A 919 -16.42 -5.65 23.31
N GLN A 920 -17.55 -4.97 23.42
CA GLN A 920 -18.25 -4.71 24.67
C GLN A 920 -19.65 -4.17 24.34
N THR A 921 -20.69 -4.68 25.02
CA THR A 921 -22.04 -4.10 24.88
C THR A 921 -22.02 -2.62 25.29
N PRO A 922 -22.58 -1.70 24.48
CA PRO A 922 -22.44 -0.27 24.73
C PRO A 922 -23.14 0.15 26.03
N PRO A 923 -22.50 1.02 26.86
CA PRO A 923 -23.19 1.70 27.95
C PRO A 923 -24.40 2.50 27.46
N LYS A 924 -25.38 2.75 28.34
CA LYS A 924 -26.63 3.47 27.99
C LYS A 924 -26.39 4.82 27.31
N GLU A 925 -25.32 5.52 27.67
CA GLU A 925 -24.91 6.81 27.11
C GLU A 925 -23.53 6.74 26.45
N SER A 926 -23.28 5.70 25.66
CA SER A 926 -22.04 5.58 24.89
C SER A 926 -21.90 6.71 23.86
N GLY A 927 -20.80 7.47 23.94
CA GLY A 927 -20.42 8.49 22.98
C GLY A 927 -19.20 8.06 22.16
N PHE A 928 -19.15 8.44 20.89
CA PHE A 928 -18.04 8.16 19.97
C PHE A 928 -17.66 9.41 19.17
N LYS A 929 -16.42 9.46 18.67
CA LYS A 929 -15.93 10.59 17.87
C LYS A 929 -16.20 10.37 16.38
N TYR A 930 -16.87 11.32 15.74
CA TYR A 930 -17.05 11.38 14.30
C TYR A 930 -16.06 12.37 13.67
N TYR A 931 -15.42 11.98 12.56
CA TYR A 931 -14.45 12.81 11.83
C TYR A 931 -14.81 12.88 10.34
N GLU A 932 -14.61 14.05 9.75
CA GLU A 932 -14.75 14.29 8.31
C GLU A 932 -13.54 15.12 7.82
N PRO A 933 -12.38 14.46 7.60
CA PRO A 933 -11.16 15.14 7.17
C PRO A 933 -11.31 15.79 5.79
N ILE A 934 -10.67 16.93 5.60
CA ILE A 934 -10.55 17.65 4.33
C ILE A 934 -9.18 17.38 3.68
N GLU A 935 -8.98 17.73 2.40
CA GLU A 935 -7.72 17.45 1.68
C GLU A 935 -6.45 17.92 2.42
N ASN A 936 -6.53 18.99 3.22
CA ASN A 936 -5.41 19.49 4.03
C ASN A 936 -5.02 18.58 5.21
N ASP A 937 -5.90 17.67 5.64
CA ASP A 937 -5.68 16.78 6.79
C ASP A 937 -4.89 15.51 6.41
N LYS A 938 -4.58 15.29 5.12
CA LYS A 938 -3.85 14.11 4.64
C LYS A 938 -2.51 13.90 5.33
N GLU A 939 -1.82 14.99 5.66
CA GLU A 939 -0.51 14.93 6.30
C GLU A 939 -0.59 14.56 7.78
N ASN A 940 -1.74 14.83 8.44
CA ASN A 940 -1.94 14.47 9.84
C ASN A 940 -3.42 14.36 10.20
N LEU A 941 -3.97 13.15 10.07
CA LEU A 941 -5.38 12.86 10.40
C LEU A 941 -5.75 13.19 11.85
N LYS A 942 -4.78 13.23 12.77
CA LYS A 942 -5.01 13.53 14.19
C LYS A 942 -5.53 14.96 14.42
N ASN A 943 -5.21 15.88 13.53
CA ASN A 943 -5.63 17.29 13.65
C ASN A 943 -7.06 17.52 13.15
N THR A 944 -7.68 16.50 12.54
CA THR A 944 -9.06 16.58 12.06
C THR A 944 -10.01 16.89 13.22
N PRO A 945 -10.78 17.98 13.15
CA PRO A 945 -11.80 18.28 14.15
C PRO A 945 -12.81 17.13 14.29
N SER A 946 -13.16 16.79 15.53
CA SER A 946 -14.10 15.70 15.82
C SER A 946 -15.44 16.24 16.33
N LEU A 947 -16.53 15.59 15.94
CA LEU A 947 -17.85 15.77 16.51
C LEU A 947 -18.16 14.61 17.47
N LEU A 948 -18.54 14.91 18.71
CA LEU A 948 -19.00 13.88 19.63
C LEU A 948 -20.44 13.48 19.30
N MET A 949 -20.66 12.18 19.10
CA MET A 949 -21.96 11.61 18.74
C MET A 949 -22.38 10.55 19.75
N LYS A 950 -23.69 10.41 20.00
CA LYS A 950 -24.22 9.31 20.83
C LYS A 950 -24.46 8.08 19.96
N GLN A 951 -24.00 6.91 20.40
CA GLN A 951 -24.18 5.66 19.68
C GLN A 951 -25.66 5.25 19.59
N ASN A 952 -26.46 5.56 20.61
CA ASN A 952 -27.90 5.28 20.63
C ASN A 952 -28.74 6.20 19.72
N ALA A 953 -28.13 7.25 19.14
CA ALA A 953 -28.76 8.08 18.12
C ALA A 953 -28.66 7.45 16.71
N LEU A 954 -27.82 6.43 16.53
CA LEU A 954 -27.70 5.69 15.28
C LEU A 954 -28.81 4.62 15.17
N SER A 955 -29.24 4.34 13.94
CA SER A 955 -30.27 3.34 13.64
C SER A 955 -29.70 2.16 12.85
N THR A 956 -30.28 0.97 13.05
CA THR A 956 -29.97 -0.20 12.22
C THR A 956 -30.50 -0.06 10.79
N GLU A 957 -31.41 0.87 10.51
CA GLU A 957 -31.87 1.16 9.14
C GLU A 957 -30.81 1.87 8.31
N SER A 958 -30.14 2.87 8.90
CA SER A 958 -29.06 3.64 8.29
C SER A 958 -28.27 4.38 9.37
N PHE A 959 -26.94 4.42 9.24
CA PHE A 959 -26.11 5.32 10.03
C PHE A 959 -26.13 6.69 9.37
N ILE A 960 -26.59 7.68 10.13
CA ILE A 960 -26.64 9.08 9.71
C ILE A 960 -25.77 9.87 10.67
N PHE A 961 -24.63 10.32 10.16
CA PHE A 961 -23.65 11.06 10.94
C PHE A 961 -23.95 12.56 10.81
N ALA A 962 -24.70 13.09 11.77
CA ALA A 962 -25.08 14.50 11.82
C ALA A 962 -25.16 14.97 13.29
N ASN A 963 -24.94 16.27 13.51
CA ASN A 963 -25.13 16.84 14.85
C ASN A 963 -26.62 16.83 15.25
N ALA A 964 -26.89 17.00 16.55
CA ALA A 964 -28.24 16.96 17.09
C ALA A 964 -29.19 17.94 16.40
N THR A 965 -28.73 19.17 16.12
CA THR A 965 -29.54 20.20 15.44
C THR A 965 -29.99 19.77 14.04
N LEU A 966 -29.12 19.10 13.27
CA LEU A 966 -29.45 18.59 11.94
C LEU A 966 -30.37 17.38 12.00
N LEU A 967 -30.20 16.49 12.98
CA LEU A 967 -31.11 15.37 13.21
C LEU A 967 -32.51 15.86 13.59
N ASP A 968 -32.60 16.82 14.53
CA ASP A 968 -33.86 17.44 14.93
C ASP A 968 -34.54 18.15 13.74
N LEU A 969 -33.75 18.82 12.89
CA LEU A 969 -34.26 19.46 11.68
C LEU A 969 -34.78 18.42 10.68
N ARG A 970 -34.08 17.31 10.48
CA ARG A 970 -34.55 16.21 9.62
C ARG A 970 -35.85 15.63 10.15
N ASP A 971 -35.91 15.31 11.44
CA ASP A 971 -37.10 14.74 12.06
C ASP A 971 -38.29 15.70 11.95
N LYS A 972 -38.05 17.01 12.07
CA LYS A 972 -39.06 18.04 11.79
C LYS A 972 -39.52 18.01 10.33
N ILE A 973 -38.61 17.93 9.36
CA ILE A 973 -38.95 17.86 7.93
C ILE A 973 -39.75 16.59 7.63
N GLU A 974 -39.31 15.43 8.14
CA GLU A 974 -39.98 14.14 7.96
C GLU A 974 -41.34 14.07 8.66
N SER A 975 -41.55 14.81 9.75
CA SER A 975 -42.85 14.90 10.43
C SER A 975 -43.90 15.71 9.65
N VAL A 976 -43.47 16.59 8.74
CA VAL A 976 -44.37 17.48 7.96
C VAL A 976 -44.59 16.94 6.54
N GLY A 977 -43.57 16.35 5.92
CA GLY A 977 -43.62 15.86 4.55
C GLY A 977 -44.00 14.39 4.44
N THR A 978 -44.67 14.01 3.35
CA THR A 978 -44.87 12.60 2.99
C THR A 978 -43.59 12.05 2.34
N PRO A 979 -42.95 10.99 2.87
CA PRO A 979 -41.78 10.39 2.25
C PRO A 979 -42.07 9.91 0.83
N LEU A 980 -41.13 10.10 -0.10
CA LEU A 980 -41.33 9.81 -1.52
C LEU A 980 -41.78 8.36 -1.81
N LYS A 981 -41.35 7.40 -0.96
CA LYS A 981 -41.76 5.99 -1.03
C LYS A 981 -43.26 5.76 -0.79
N ASP A 982 -43.92 6.70 -0.13
CA ASP A 982 -45.33 6.65 0.25
C ASP A 982 -46.21 7.45 -0.73
N TRP A 983 -45.60 8.10 -1.73
CA TRP A 983 -46.33 8.70 -2.84
C TRP A 983 -46.79 7.62 -3.81
N ASP A 984 -47.88 7.88 -4.52
CA ASP A 984 -48.36 7.01 -5.60
C ASP A 984 -47.50 7.19 -6.87
N ILE A 985 -46.21 6.85 -6.74
CA ILE A 985 -45.23 6.87 -7.83
C ILE A 985 -44.46 5.57 -7.86
N GLN A 986 -43.97 5.21 -9.04
CA GLN A 986 -43.12 4.04 -9.24
C GLN A 986 -41.67 4.50 -9.45
N ILE A 987 -40.74 3.94 -8.67
CA ILE A 987 -39.32 4.25 -8.76
C ILE A 987 -38.63 3.16 -9.58
N TYR A 988 -38.14 3.53 -10.76
CA TYR A 988 -37.51 2.61 -11.71
C TYR A 988 -35.99 2.82 -11.79
N ARG A 989 -35.27 1.75 -12.17
CA ARG A 989 -33.83 1.80 -12.43
C ARG A 989 -33.57 2.03 -13.92
N GLY A 990 -32.53 2.80 -14.28
CA GLY A 990 -32.11 2.98 -15.68
C GLY A 990 -31.71 1.68 -16.37
N ILE A 991 -31.56 1.72 -17.70
CA ILE A 991 -31.11 0.58 -18.52
C ILE A 991 -29.70 0.13 -18.10
N LEU A 992 -29.53 -1.18 -17.87
CA LEU A 992 -28.23 -1.78 -17.55
C LEU A 992 -27.73 -2.56 -18.76
N THR A 993 -26.60 -2.13 -19.30
CA THR A 993 -25.99 -2.74 -20.50
C THR A 993 -25.12 -3.95 -20.17
N GLY A 994 -24.43 -3.93 -19.02
CA GLY A 994 -23.42 -4.92 -18.65
C GLY A 994 -22.14 -4.89 -19.51
N ALA A 995 -22.12 -4.08 -20.59
CA ALA A 995 -21.00 -3.89 -21.51
C ALA A 995 -21.19 -2.54 -22.24
N ASN A 996 -20.84 -1.43 -21.58
CA ASN A 996 -21.08 -0.09 -22.13
C ASN A 996 -20.38 0.11 -23.48
N GLU A 997 -19.17 -0.41 -23.67
CA GLU A 997 -18.43 -0.31 -24.93
C GLU A 997 -19.15 -0.94 -26.13
N ALA A 998 -19.98 -1.96 -25.90
CA ALA A 998 -20.71 -2.65 -26.96
C ALA A 998 -22.06 -1.97 -27.24
N PHE A 999 -22.81 -1.63 -26.19
CA PHE A 999 -24.19 -1.16 -26.30
C PHE A 999 -24.36 0.36 -26.27
N ILE A 1000 -23.40 1.12 -25.75
CA ILE A 1000 -23.42 2.58 -25.76
C ILE A 1000 -22.41 3.08 -26.79
N ILE A 1001 -22.93 3.65 -27.88
CA ILE A 1001 -22.14 4.05 -29.04
C ILE A 1001 -22.21 5.56 -29.26
N PRO A 1002 -21.13 6.19 -29.75
CA PRO A 1002 -21.16 7.59 -30.15
C PRO A 1002 -21.87 7.75 -31.50
N THR A 1003 -22.22 9.00 -31.85
CA THR A 1003 -23.01 9.32 -33.06
C THR A 1003 -22.31 8.82 -34.34
N GLU A 1004 -20.99 8.95 -34.42
CA GLU A 1004 -20.19 8.49 -35.56
C GLU A 1004 -20.32 6.98 -35.77
N LYS A 1005 -20.36 6.22 -34.67
CA LYS A 1005 -20.50 4.77 -34.73
C LYS A 1005 -21.94 4.35 -35.06
N ARG A 1006 -22.95 5.07 -34.57
CA ARG A 1006 -24.35 4.88 -34.99
C ARG A 1006 -24.48 5.05 -36.50
N ASP A 1007 -23.94 6.14 -37.04
CA ASP A 1007 -24.04 6.45 -38.46
C ASP A 1007 -23.29 5.42 -39.31
N ALA A 1008 -22.14 4.92 -38.83
CA ALA A 1008 -21.42 3.82 -39.47
C ALA A 1008 -22.26 2.52 -39.53
N ILE A 1009 -22.97 2.16 -38.45
CA ILE A 1009 -23.87 0.98 -38.43
C ILE A 1009 -25.03 1.18 -39.40
N LEU A 1010 -25.67 2.36 -39.42
CA LEU A 1010 -26.77 2.67 -40.32
C LEU A 1010 -26.35 2.68 -41.80
N ASN A 1011 -25.12 3.12 -42.10
CA ASN A 1011 -24.56 3.10 -43.45
C ASN A 1011 -24.11 1.70 -43.90
N ALA A 1012 -23.82 0.80 -42.95
CA ALA A 1012 -23.50 -0.60 -43.24
C ALA A 1012 -24.74 -1.48 -43.49
N CYS A 1013 -25.96 -0.97 -43.23
CA CYS A 1013 -27.21 -1.67 -43.52
C CYS A 1013 -27.36 -1.89 -45.04
N LYS A 1014 -27.73 -3.11 -45.46
CA LYS A 1014 -27.78 -3.48 -46.89
C LYS A 1014 -29.08 -3.08 -47.58
N THR A 1015 -30.14 -2.90 -46.80
CA THR A 1015 -31.49 -2.58 -47.31
C THR A 1015 -32.06 -1.40 -46.54
N GLN A 1016 -32.94 -0.64 -47.20
CA GLN A 1016 -33.66 0.47 -46.56
C GLN A 1016 -34.52 -0.03 -45.39
N GLU A 1017 -35.17 -1.18 -45.53
CA GLU A 1017 -35.94 -1.82 -44.46
C GLU A 1017 -35.08 -2.18 -43.25
N GLU A 1018 -33.83 -2.61 -43.45
CA GLU A 1018 -32.87 -2.85 -42.36
C GLU A 1018 -32.47 -1.56 -41.67
N ARG A 1019 -32.21 -0.51 -42.46
CA ARG A 1019 -31.83 0.80 -41.94
C ARG A 1019 -32.93 1.38 -41.04
N GLU A 1020 -34.19 1.34 -41.47
CA GLU A 1020 -35.33 1.88 -40.71
C GLU A 1020 -35.63 1.11 -39.41
N ARG A 1021 -35.47 -0.22 -39.40
CA ARG A 1021 -35.60 -1.00 -38.15
C ARG A 1021 -34.41 -0.79 -37.23
N THR A 1022 -33.19 -0.69 -37.77
CA THR A 1022 -31.96 -0.44 -36.98
C THR A 1022 -31.99 0.95 -36.35
N GLU A 1023 -32.46 1.96 -37.08
CA GLU A 1023 -32.62 3.31 -36.55
C GLU A 1023 -33.59 3.36 -35.36
N ARG A 1024 -34.69 2.61 -35.41
CA ARG A 1024 -35.62 2.49 -34.27
C ARG A 1024 -35.05 1.72 -33.08
N LEU A 1025 -34.11 0.80 -33.33
CA LEU A 1025 -33.43 0.03 -32.28
C LEU A 1025 -32.41 0.87 -31.49
N ILE A 1026 -31.79 1.86 -32.14
CA ILE A 1026 -30.73 2.70 -31.56
C ILE A 1026 -31.35 4.00 -31.02
N LYS A 1027 -31.34 4.19 -29.71
CA LYS A 1027 -32.03 5.29 -29.01
C LYS A 1027 -31.05 6.24 -28.34
N PRO A 1028 -31.35 7.55 -28.23
CA PRO A 1028 -30.49 8.46 -27.47
C PRO A 1028 -30.46 8.05 -26.00
N ILE A 1029 -29.32 8.22 -25.32
CA ILE A 1029 -29.16 7.87 -23.91
C ILE A 1029 -28.59 9.03 -23.09
N LEU A 1030 -29.12 9.19 -21.87
CA LEU A 1030 -28.54 10.01 -20.81
C LEU A 1030 -27.98 9.09 -19.73
N ARG A 1031 -26.74 9.33 -19.31
CA ARG A 1031 -26.10 8.68 -18.16
C ARG A 1031 -26.17 9.61 -16.96
N GLY A 1032 -25.87 9.08 -15.77
CA GLY A 1032 -25.88 9.89 -14.54
C GLY A 1032 -25.05 11.18 -14.62
N LYS A 1033 -23.89 11.16 -15.29
CA LYS A 1033 -23.05 12.36 -15.47
C LYS A 1033 -23.59 13.40 -16.47
N ASP A 1034 -24.51 12.96 -17.32
CA ASP A 1034 -25.18 13.78 -18.33
C ASP A 1034 -26.38 14.54 -17.70
N ILE A 1035 -26.80 14.18 -16.48
CA ILE A 1035 -27.81 14.89 -15.68
C ILE A 1035 -27.13 15.95 -14.82
N LYS A 1036 -27.66 17.18 -14.86
CA LYS A 1036 -27.21 18.33 -14.06
C LYS A 1036 -28.35 18.80 -13.15
N ARG A 1037 -28.02 19.73 -12.26
CA ARG A 1037 -29.03 20.38 -11.42
C ARG A 1037 -30.06 21.08 -12.31
N TYR A 1038 -31.31 20.61 -12.29
CA TYR A 1038 -32.45 21.11 -13.08
C TYR A 1038 -32.33 21.00 -14.61
N SER A 1039 -31.36 20.26 -15.16
CA SER A 1039 -31.17 20.14 -16.61
C SER A 1039 -30.41 18.88 -17.00
N TYR A 1040 -30.24 18.63 -18.30
CA TYR A 1040 -29.38 17.58 -18.83
C TYR A 1040 -28.55 18.09 -20.00
N GLU A 1041 -27.37 17.50 -20.19
CA GLU A 1041 -26.45 17.77 -21.30
C GLU A 1041 -26.26 16.47 -22.08
N TRP A 1042 -26.95 16.33 -23.22
CA TRP A 1042 -26.85 15.12 -24.01
C TRP A 1042 -25.46 15.01 -24.68
N ALA A 1043 -24.70 13.99 -24.31
CA ALA A 1043 -23.33 13.76 -24.76
C ALA A 1043 -23.22 13.17 -26.18
N HIS A 1044 -24.24 13.31 -27.03
CA HIS A 1044 -24.32 12.71 -28.38
C HIS A 1044 -24.10 11.20 -28.40
N LEU A 1045 -24.58 10.51 -27.36
CA LEU A 1045 -24.48 9.06 -27.21
C LEU A 1045 -25.82 8.37 -27.42
N TRP A 1046 -25.73 7.13 -27.88
CA TRP A 1046 -26.85 6.27 -28.22
C TRP A 1046 -26.71 4.90 -27.56
N VAL A 1047 -27.83 4.25 -27.26
CA VAL A 1047 -27.90 2.88 -26.77
C VAL A 1047 -28.52 1.98 -27.83
N ILE A 1048 -27.88 0.83 -28.09
CA ILE A 1048 -28.43 -0.25 -28.91
C ILE A 1048 -29.39 -1.06 -28.02
N ASN A 1049 -30.69 -0.85 -28.16
CA ASN A 1049 -31.70 -1.40 -27.25
C ASN A 1049 -32.21 -2.79 -27.68
N THR A 1050 -31.32 -3.78 -27.71
CA THR A 1050 -31.67 -5.19 -27.99
C THR A 1050 -32.43 -5.82 -26.82
N HIS A 1051 -33.68 -5.42 -26.60
CA HIS A 1051 -34.47 -5.86 -25.44
C HIS A 1051 -34.90 -7.34 -25.51
N ASN A 1052 -35.04 -7.95 -24.33
CA ASN A 1052 -35.44 -9.36 -24.17
C ASN A 1052 -36.97 -9.60 -24.14
N GLY A 1053 -37.69 -8.82 -24.94
CA GLY A 1053 -39.16 -8.79 -24.93
C GLY A 1053 -39.75 -8.17 -23.65
N TYR A 1054 -40.96 -7.64 -23.75
CA TYR A 1054 -41.69 -7.06 -22.61
C TYR A 1054 -43.20 -6.99 -22.91
N THR A 1055 -44.02 -6.68 -21.91
CA THR A 1055 -45.45 -6.45 -22.10
C THR A 1055 -45.71 -4.96 -22.14
N SER A 1056 -46.32 -4.46 -23.21
CA SER A 1056 -46.67 -3.03 -23.36
C SER A 1056 -47.70 -2.58 -22.33
N ALA A 1057 -47.83 -1.27 -22.15
CA ALA A 1057 -48.88 -0.65 -21.35
C ALA A 1057 -50.30 -1.07 -21.83
N THR A 1058 -50.47 -1.36 -23.12
CA THR A 1058 -51.71 -1.89 -23.72
C THR A 1058 -51.88 -3.40 -23.55
N LYS A 1059 -51.05 -4.05 -22.72
CA LYS A 1059 -51.02 -5.50 -22.46
C LYS A 1059 -50.68 -6.36 -23.69
N SER A 1060 -50.05 -5.80 -24.71
CA SER A 1060 -49.55 -6.54 -25.88
C SER A 1060 -48.15 -7.08 -25.58
N LYS A 1061 -47.89 -8.35 -25.92
CA LYS A 1061 -46.55 -8.94 -25.76
C LYS A 1061 -45.65 -8.51 -26.92
N ILE A 1062 -44.60 -7.77 -26.61
CA ILE A 1062 -43.53 -7.42 -27.55
C ILE A 1062 -42.47 -8.53 -27.51
N PRO A 1063 -42.17 -9.19 -28.64
CA PRO A 1063 -41.19 -10.28 -28.67
C PRO A 1063 -39.77 -9.76 -28.43
N PRO A 1064 -38.84 -10.63 -27.99
CA PRO A 1064 -37.42 -10.32 -27.96
C PRO A 1064 -36.88 -9.89 -29.33
N ILE A 1065 -35.87 -9.03 -29.34
CA ILE A 1065 -35.20 -8.63 -30.57
C ILE A 1065 -34.45 -9.81 -31.17
N ASP A 1066 -34.86 -10.23 -32.37
CA ASP A 1066 -34.12 -11.22 -33.14
C ASP A 1066 -32.94 -10.53 -33.86
N ILE A 1067 -31.73 -10.71 -33.31
CA ILE A 1067 -30.52 -10.01 -33.79
C ILE A 1067 -30.14 -10.41 -35.22
N GLU A 1068 -30.53 -11.59 -35.69
CA GLU A 1068 -30.27 -12.05 -37.06
C GLU A 1068 -30.96 -11.18 -38.11
N LYS A 1069 -32.03 -10.45 -37.72
CA LYS A 1069 -32.69 -9.47 -38.60
C LYS A 1069 -31.93 -8.15 -38.73
N TYR A 1070 -30.84 -7.96 -37.98
CA TYR A 1070 -30.05 -6.72 -37.94
C TYR A 1070 -28.57 -7.00 -38.24
N PRO A 1071 -28.22 -7.51 -39.44
CA PRO A 1071 -26.85 -7.97 -39.71
C PRO A 1071 -25.78 -6.90 -39.50
N ALA A 1072 -26.04 -5.62 -39.80
CA ALA A 1072 -25.11 -4.53 -39.51
C ALA A 1072 -24.87 -4.32 -37.99
N THR A 1073 -25.94 -4.39 -37.18
CA THR A 1073 -25.85 -4.29 -35.72
C THR A 1073 -25.19 -5.53 -35.11
N LYS A 1074 -25.53 -6.71 -35.62
CA LYS A 1074 -24.94 -7.98 -35.23
C LYS A 1074 -23.43 -7.97 -35.45
N ALA A 1075 -22.96 -7.53 -36.62
CA ALA A 1075 -21.52 -7.42 -36.89
C ALA A 1075 -20.78 -6.52 -35.89
N HIS A 1076 -21.41 -5.43 -35.45
CA HIS A 1076 -20.87 -4.59 -34.37
C HIS A 1076 -20.82 -5.34 -33.03
N LEU A 1077 -21.91 -6.01 -32.62
CA LEU A 1077 -21.93 -6.77 -31.37
C LEU A 1077 -21.00 -7.98 -31.40
N ASP A 1078 -20.84 -8.65 -32.56
CA ASP A 1078 -19.91 -9.76 -32.78
C ASP A 1078 -18.45 -9.31 -32.56
N ALA A 1079 -18.10 -8.08 -32.94
CA ALA A 1079 -16.78 -7.50 -32.64
C ALA A 1079 -16.53 -7.31 -31.14
N HIS A 1080 -17.58 -7.37 -30.32
CA HIS A 1080 -17.54 -7.31 -28.87
C HIS A 1080 -18.00 -8.64 -28.21
N TYR A 1081 -18.08 -9.74 -28.96
CA TYR A 1081 -18.72 -10.98 -28.51
C TYR A 1081 -18.16 -11.52 -27.20
N ASP A 1082 -16.83 -11.58 -27.06
CA ASP A 1082 -16.16 -12.07 -25.85
C ASP A 1082 -16.56 -11.28 -24.59
N THR A 1083 -16.85 -9.98 -24.76
CA THR A 1083 -17.29 -9.11 -23.67
C THR A 1083 -18.77 -9.31 -23.36
N ILE A 1084 -19.62 -9.35 -24.38
CA ILE A 1084 -21.07 -9.49 -24.18
C ILE A 1084 -21.50 -10.91 -23.80
N ALA A 1085 -20.71 -11.94 -24.11
CA ALA A 1085 -20.96 -13.32 -23.71
C ALA A 1085 -20.65 -13.59 -22.23
N THR A 1086 -19.75 -12.81 -21.63
CA THR A 1086 -19.30 -12.98 -20.23
C THR A 1086 -20.02 -12.05 -19.24
N ARG A 1087 -20.98 -11.25 -19.70
CA ARG A 1087 -21.68 -10.28 -18.85
C ARG A 1087 -22.67 -10.96 -17.91
N SER A 1088 -22.70 -10.46 -16.67
CA SER A 1088 -23.61 -10.97 -15.63
C SER A 1088 -25.06 -10.50 -15.82
N ASP A 1089 -25.28 -9.39 -16.51
CA ASP A 1089 -26.61 -8.83 -16.80
C ASP A 1089 -26.93 -8.96 -18.31
N GLN A 1090 -27.66 -10.02 -18.68
CA GLN A 1090 -28.14 -10.28 -20.07
C GLN A 1090 -29.56 -10.85 -20.09
N GLY A 1091 -30.17 -10.86 -21.29
CA GLY A 1091 -31.45 -11.51 -21.56
C GLY A 1091 -31.29 -12.97 -21.98
N ASP A 1092 -32.12 -13.44 -22.91
CA ASP A 1092 -32.13 -14.84 -23.37
C ASP A 1092 -30.86 -15.21 -24.16
N THR A 1093 -30.17 -14.21 -24.73
CA THR A 1093 -28.92 -14.39 -25.48
C THR A 1093 -27.84 -13.37 -25.08
N PRO A 1094 -26.56 -13.66 -25.40
CA PRO A 1094 -25.46 -12.71 -25.33
C PRO A 1094 -25.63 -11.41 -26.11
N TYR A 1095 -26.67 -11.26 -26.93
CA TYR A 1095 -26.99 -10.01 -27.63
C TYR A 1095 -28.09 -9.21 -26.93
N HIS A 1096 -28.86 -9.83 -26.03
CA HIS A 1096 -30.00 -9.18 -25.38
C HIS A 1096 -29.61 -8.42 -24.13
N LEU A 1097 -30.07 -7.18 -23.99
CA LEU A 1097 -30.07 -6.48 -22.72
C LEU A 1097 -30.94 -7.22 -21.69
N ARG A 1098 -30.62 -7.05 -20.41
CA ARG A 1098 -31.45 -7.58 -19.31
C ARG A 1098 -32.90 -7.12 -19.48
N ASN A 1099 -33.86 -8.01 -19.17
CA ASN A 1099 -35.28 -7.69 -19.26
C ASN A 1099 -35.63 -6.44 -18.42
N CYS A 1100 -36.32 -5.49 -19.05
CA CYS A 1100 -36.79 -4.24 -18.49
C CYS A 1100 -38.29 -4.10 -18.76
N ALA A 1101 -39.11 -4.35 -17.74
CA ALA A 1101 -40.57 -4.40 -17.88
C ALA A 1101 -41.21 -3.03 -18.19
N TYR A 1102 -40.51 -1.95 -17.85
CA TYR A 1102 -40.96 -0.55 -17.99
C TYR A 1102 -40.24 0.16 -19.13
N LEU A 1103 -39.87 -0.56 -20.19
CA LEU A 1103 -39.11 0.01 -21.31
C LEU A 1103 -39.83 1.19 -21.99
N GLU A 1104 -41.16 1.09 -22.11
CA GLU A 1104 -42.00 2.18 -22.67
C GLU A 1104 -42.01 3.43 -21.81
N ASP A 1105 -41.76 3.30 -20.49
CA ASP A 1105 -41.72 4.47 -19.63
C ASP A 1105 -40.56 5.39 -20.01
N PHE A 1106 -39.47 4.91 -20.62
CA PHE A 1106 -38.38 5.76 -21.10
C PHE A 1106 -38.78 6.72 -22.22
N GLU A 1107 -39.83 6.40 -22.98
CA GLU A 1107 -40.35 7.24 -24.08
C GLU A 1107 -41.30 8.34 -23.58
N LYS A 1108 -41.74 8.29 -22.31
CA LYS A 1108 -42.56 9.34 -21.69
C LYS A 1108 -41.74 10.59 -21.44
N GLU A 1109 -42.41 11.74 -21.47
CA GLU A 1109 -41.82 13.03 -21.11
C GLU A 1109 -41.17 12.97 -19.72
N LYS A 1110 -39.98 13.56 -19.60
CA LYS A 1110 -39.16 13.53 -18.39
C LYS A 1110 -39.10 14.92 -17.78
N ILE A 1111 -39.48 15.03 -16.52
CA ILE A 1111 -39.21 16.21 -15.72
C ILE A 1111 -37.87 15.98 -15.02
N VAL A 1112 -36.89 16.85 -15.27
CA VAL A 1112 -35.61 16.86 -14.55
C VAL A 1112 -35.72 17.90 -13.45
N TYR A 1113 -35.75 17.45 -12.20
CA TYR A 1113 -35.87 18.28 -11.00
C TYR A 1113 -34.65 18.13 -10.10
#